data_AF-A0ABD1MNH8-F1
#
_entry.id   AF-A0ABD1MNH8-F1
#
_cell.length_a   1.000
_cell.length_b   1.000
_cell.length_c   1.000
_cell.angle_alpha   90.00
_cell.angle_beta   90.00
_cell.angle_gamma   90.00
#
_symmetry.space_group_name_H-M   'P 1'
#
loop_
_entity.id
_entity.type
_entity.pdbx_description
1 polymer ?
#
loop_
_entity_poly.entity_id
_entity_poly.type
_entity_poly.pdbx_seq_one_letter_code
_entity_poly.pdbx_strand_id
1 'polypeptide(L)'
;MSDIIDREKLHTPPLKARSVSVGSLTHLIQTEPSFLDTVHFSLVGLIETPTGTESSSTHVASNGKSLSVEVADAPSEPDATKQQRSSVEVGTCVMCRWRDNKYHPKVIKRRKVPNAIPNDYEYYVHYTEMANSKYEYVKCFEVEDEVMFPSIILVWINAYKLQKPCEANTLRLMNCCAVEVLEEYADVVLAYGFSDEYTFVFKKTTKFYERRASKVLSVITSFFSSVFVRKWGEFFPQKELQCPPSFHGRVIAWASTEVLQAYLLWRQNICHLGNQREQCLWRLVEHGMNEMEAQDLIKGFEKSDLNNLLFDEFNVNYISLEPIFRQGSCVLKTMGEDIVKYTDNGAPIKRHRRKIATVHSKKIASRRFWNEQTILLKELGDFVEEINNVSLEYVRSFEFDSKLMPSTWIVVRIDGCHFHRFSEIHEFAKPKDDRALNLMNSCAVAILEKFWEDVVFAYGVSDEYSFILNKSSNLYQRRANKIISAIVSYFTSTYVMRWKDFFAQSELKYPSSFDGRAVCYPSTDIIRDYLSWRQVDCHINNQYNSCFWKLVASGKSKREAQNSLKGAQLQKKIEELAIDYNKLPIMYRQGSSIYREKVDNVLMHQENEESTECYGKVIVEHIDIIGPTFWLEHPNILDE
;
A
#
# COMPACT_ATOMS: atom_id res chain seq x y z
N MET A 1 -34.97 35.14 -27.59
CA MET A 1 -35.96 36.06 -26.98
C MET A 1 -36.29 35.54 -25.60
N SER A 2 -36.61 36.46 -24.71
CA SER A 2 -36.79 36.33 -23.26
C SER A 2 -38.02 35.50 -22.84
N ASP A 3 -38.07 35.19 -21.53
CA ASP A 3 -39.27 34.99 -20.69
C ASP A 3 -40.04 33.65 -20.84
N ILE A 4 -40.57 32.99 -19.80
CA ILE A 4 -40.64 33.19 -18.32
C ILE A 4 -40.83 31.80 -17.66
N ILE A 5 -40.40 31.58 -16.40
CA ILE A 5 -41.13 30.80 -15.36
C ILE A 5 -40.42 30.97 -13.99
N ASP A 6 -41.21 30.94 -12.91
CA ASP A 6 -40.88 31.42 -11.56
C ASP A 6 -40.93 30.28 -10.51
N ARG A 7 -40.23 30.45 -9.36
CA ARG A 7 -40.24 29.62 -8.12
C ARG A 7 -39.66 28.19 -8.23
N GLU A 8 -39.17 27.53 -7.16
CA GLU A 8 -39.21 27.82 -5.71
C GLU A 8 -37.95 27.25 -4.99
N LYS A 9 -37.49 27.86 -3.89
CA LYS A 9 -36.36 27.35 -3.08
C LYS A 9 -36.84 26.61 -1.83
N LEU A 10 -36.46 25.35 -1.67
CA LEU A 10 -36.66 24.56 -0.45
C LEU A 10 -35.32 24.08 0.12
N HIS A 11 -34.92 24.63 1.26
CA HIS A 11 -33.82 24.12 2.08
C HIS A 11 -34.35 23.04 3.04
N THR A 12 -33.68 21.90 3.10
CA THR A 12 -33.82 20.91 4.19
C THR A 12 -32.46 20.62 4.82
N PRO A 13 -32.38 20.45 6.16
CA PRO A 13 -31.12 20.33 6.89
C PRO A 13 -30.63 18.86 6.99
N PRO A 14 -29.31 18.63 7.16
CA PRO A 14 -28.77 17.29 7.38
C PRO A 14 -29.08 16.74 8.79
N LEU A 15 -29.19 15.42 8.88
CA LEU A 15 -29.61 14.67 10.07
C LEU A 15 -28.53 14.62 11.17
N LYS A 16 -28.97 14.72 12.43
CA LYS A 16 -28.12 14.50 13.61
C LYS A 16 -27.84 13.01 13.84
N ALA A 17 -26.57 12.64 14.00
CA ALA A 17 -26.19 11.34 14.54
C ALA A 17 -26.42 11.30 16.07
N ARG A 18 -26.92 10.16 16.59
CA ARG A 18 -27.05 9.91 18.03
C ARG A 18 -25.76 9.34 18.60
N SER A 19 -25.28 9.89 19.71
CA SER A 19 -24.22 9.29 20.53
C SER A 19 -24.79 8.26 21.52
N VAL A 20 -24.10 7.13 21.69
CA VAL A 20 -24.34 6.16 22.77
C VAL A 20 -23.23 6.32 23.80
N SER A 21 -23.57 6.34 25.10
CA SER A 21 -22.62 6.53 26.19
C SER A 21 -22.05 5.20 26.71
N VAL A 22 -20.74 5.17 26.95
CA VAL A 22 -20.06 4.29 27.92
C VAL A 22 -18.94 5.14 28.53
N GLY A 23 -18.89 5.27 29.86
CA GLY A 23 -18.03 6.26 30.53
C GLY A 23 -16.82 5.67 31.26
N SER A 24 -15.74 6.44 31.29
CA SER A 24 -14.92 6.73 32.48
C SER A 24 -13.86 7.77 32.09
N LEU A 25 -13.71 8.87 32.85
CA LEU A 25 -12.92 10.03 32.42
C LEU A 25 -11.44 9.97 32.83
N THR A 26 -10.58 10.19 31.84
CA THR A 26 -9.34 10.97 32.00
C THR A 26 -9.37 12.05 30.92
N HIS A 27 -8.99 13.30 31.24
CA HIS A 27 -9.23 14.44 30.34
C HIS A 27 -8.52 14.28 28.99
N LEU A 28 -9.30 14.01 27.94
CA LEU A 28 -8.86 13.84 26.56
C LEU A 28 -9.25 15.07 25.74
N ILE A 29 -8.26 15.89 25.40
CA ILE A 29 -8.40 16.87 24.32
C ILE A 29 -8.16 16.11 23.00
N GLN A 30 -9.24 15.68 22.34
CA GLN A 30 -9.16 15.28 20.93
C GLN A 30 -9.07 16.54 20.07
N THR A 31 -7.96 16.69 19.35
CA THR A 31 -7.81 17.69 18.28
C THR A 31 -7.40 16.97 17.01
N GLU A 32 -8.07 17.29 15.91
CA GLU A 32 -7.61 16.89 14.58
C GLU A 32 -6.35 17.69 14.21
N PRO A 33 -5.34 17.08 13.58
CA PRO A 33 -4.11 17.79 13.21
C PRO A 33 -4.36 18.70 12.01
N SER A 34 -4.46 20.01 12.27
CA SER A 34 -4.44 21.02 11.21
C SER A 34 -3.03 21.24 10.63
N PHE A 35 -2.98 21.75 9.40
CA PHE A 35 -1.88 21.62 8.42
C PHE A 35 -0.60 22.46 8.68
N LEU A 36 -0.21 22.73 9.93
CA LEU A 36 0.99 23.52 10.27
C LEU A 36 1.79 22.90 11.42
N ASP A 37 3.07 23.29 11.58
CA ASP A 37 4.01 22.86 12.63
C ASP A 37 3.59 23.26 14.07
N THR A 38 2.33 23.64 14.24
CA THR A 38 1.80 24.42 15.35
C THR A 38 0.28 24.24 15.35
N VAL A 39 -0.28 23.51 16.33
CA VAL A 39 -1.74 23.40 16.48
C VAL A 39 -2.26 24.67 17.16
N HIS A 40 -3.26 25.30 16.55
CA HIS A 40 -3.85 26.56 17.00
C HIS A 40 -5.14 26.35 17.77
N PHE A 41 -5.30 27.02 18.91
CA PHE A 41 -6.51 26.99 19.73
C PHE A 41 -7.21 28.35 19.72
N SER A 42 -8.50 28.36 19.39
CA SER A 42 -9.43 29.48 19.60
C SER A 42 -10.22 29.26 20.87
N LEU A 43 -10.24 30.24 21.78
CA LEU A 43 -10.82 30.10 23.11
C LEU A 43 -12.31 30.50 23.13
N VAL A 44 -13.13 29.78 22.36
CA VAL A 44 -14.60 29.94 22.30
C VAL A 44 -15.29 28.57 22.39
N GLY A 45 -15.41 28.04 23.61
CA GLY A 45 -16.14 26.81 23.91
C GLY A 45 -16.32 26.66 25.42
N LEU A 46 -17.57 26.47 25.87
CA LEU A 46 -17.91 26.30 27.28
C LEU A 46 -17.49 24.91 27.79
N ILE A 47 -17.00 24.85 29.02
CA ILE A 47 -16.72 23.61 29.77
C ILE A 47 -17.76 23.52 30.90
N GLU A 48 -18.58 22.47 30.90
CA GLU A 48 -19.46 22.14 32.02
C GLU A 48 -18.74 21.22 33.01
N THR A 49 -18.86 21.51 34.30
CA THR A 49 -18.29 20.71 35.40
C THR A 49 -19.40 20.09 36.25
N PRO A 50 -19.47 18.75 36.39
CA PRO A 50 -20.38 18.13 37.36
C PRO A 50 -19.83 18.31 38.78
N THR A 51 -20.59 18.95 39.66
CA THR A 51 -20.37 18.91 41.10
C THR A 51 -20.89 17.58 41.66
N GLY A 52 -19.99 16.72 42.14
CA GLY A 52 -20.34 15.42 42.70
C GLY A 52 -19.32 14.98 43.74
N THR A 53 -19.65 15.16 45.01
CA THR A 53 -18.86 14.68 46.15
C THR A 53 -19.13 13.22 46.43
N GLU A 54 -18.13 12.35 46.32
CA GLU A 54 -18.11 11.07 47.05
C GLU A 54 -16.79 10.91 47.80
N SER A 55 -16.91 10.65 49.09
CA SER A 55 -15.81 10.58 50.06
C SER A 55 -15.30 9.16 50.22
N SER A 56 -14.01 8.95 49.96
CA SER A 56 -13.32 7.73 50.38
C SER A 56 -12.96 7.81 51.87
N SER A 57 -13.48 6.91 52.71
CA SER A 57 -12.86 6.67 54.02
C SER A 57 -12.94 5.21 54.47
N THR A 58 -11.75 4.69 54.77
CA THR A 58 -11.45 3.40 55.38
C THR A 58 -12.01 3.27 56.79
N HIS A 59 -12.50 2.08 57.15
CA HIS A 59 -12.80 1.74 58.55
C HIS A 59 -11.52 1.53 59.38
N VAL A 60 -11.31 2.36 60.41
CA VAL A 60 -10.71 1.96 61.70
C VAL A 60 -11.50 2.66 62.81
N ALA A 61 -11.72 1.98 63.94
CA ALA A 61 -12.69 2.37 64.96
C ALA A 61 -12.13 3.31 66.06
N SER A 62 -12.99 4.19 66.60
CA SER A 62 -13.08 4.46 68.05
C SER A 62 -14.30 5.30 68.45
N ASN A 63 -14.91 4.96 69.59
CA ASN A 63 -16.08 5.58 70.25
C ASN A 63 -16.05 7.11 70.45
N GLY A 64 -17.23 7.76 70.60
CA GLY A 64 -17.40 8.74 71.69
C GLY A 64 -18.36 9.96 71.57
N LYS A 65 -19.68 9.75 71.75
CA LYS A 65 -20.66 10.63 72.46
C LYS A 65 -21.03 12.09 72.03
N SER A 66 -22.34 12.38 72.28
CA SER A 66 -23.04 13.68 72.51
C SER A 66 -23.19 14.66 71.32
N LEU A 67 -24.43 14.97 70.86
CA LEU A 67 -25.41 15.98 71.40
C LEU A 67 -24.86 17.43 71.30
N SER A 68 -25.55 18.48 70.84
CA SER A 68 -26.92 18.74 70.34
C SER A 68 -26.93 20.17 69.68
N VAL A 69 -27.95 20.77 69.05
CA VAL A 69 -29.40 20.52 68.87
C VAL A 69 -29.90 21.20 67.56
N GLU A 70 -31.21 21.24 67.28
CA GLU A 70 -31.85 21.94 66.14
C GLU A 70 -31.95 23.47 66.30
N VAL A 71 -32.18 24.21 65.21
CA VAL A 71 -33.40 25.03 64.93
C VAL A 71 -33.21 25.75 63.58
N ALA A 72 -34.29 25.86 62.81
CA ALA A 72 -34.32 26.49 61.49
C ALA A 72 -34.69 27.98 61.56
N ASP A 73 -34.30 28.75 60.54
CA ASP A 73 -35.20 29.73 59.94
C ASP A 73 -34.76 30.10 58.51
N ALA A 74 -35.76 30.34 57.66
CA ALA A 74 -35.67 30.93 56.32
C ALA A 74 -36.41 32.30 56.38
N PRO A 75 -36.50 33.15 55.32
CA PRO A 75 -36.15 32.92 53.91
C PRO A 75 -35.50 34.13 53.19
N SER A 76 -35.60 34.11 51.86
CA SER A 76 -35.44 35.19 50.85
C SER A 76 -34.12 35.28 50.07
N GLU A 77 -34.27 35.03 48.77
CA GLU A 77 -33.34 35.30 47.66
C GLU A 77 -33.42 36.80 47.25
N PRO A 78 -32.39 37.41 46.62
CA PRO A 78 -32.13 37.11 45.20
C PRO A 78 -30.65 37.06 44.73
N ASP A 79 -30.39 36.04 43.90
CA ASP A 79 -29.77 36.10 42.56
C ASP A 79 -28.50 36.97 42.30
N ALA A 80 -27.37 36.29 42.04
CA ALA A 80 -26.29 36.76 41.16
C ALA A 80 -25.30 35.62 40.83
N THR A 81 -25.54 34.85 39.76
CA THR A 81 -24.60 33.81 39.29
C THR A 81 -23.33 34.40 38.66
N LYS A 82 -22.19 34.34 39.37
CA LYS A 82 -20.86 34.57 38.78
C LYS A 82 -20.32 33.31 38.11
N GLN A 83 -20.47 33.20 36.79
CA GLN A 83 -19.76 32.20 35.98
C GLN A 83 -18.24 32.45 36.04
N GLN A 84 -17.48 31.49 36.57
CA GLN A 84 -16.03 31.57 36.66
C GLN A 84 -15.39 31.01 35.38
N ARG A 85 -14.86 31.88 34.52
CA ARG A 85 -14.09 31.49 33.33
C ARG A 85 -12.72 30.93 33.74
N SER A 86 -12.45 29.66 33.47
CA SER A 86 -11.10 29.09 33.55
C SER A 86 -10.35 29.30 32.23
N SER A 87 -9.34 30.18 32.23
CA SER A 87 -8.45 30.36 31.09
C SER A 87 -7.28 29.37 31.14
N VAL A 88 -6.97 28.71 30.02
CA VAL A 88 -5.77 27.86 29.91
C VAL A 88 -4.51 28.73 29.97
N GLU A 89 -3.66 28.50 30.96
CA GLU A 89 -2.48 29.35 31.18
C GLU A 89 -1.26 28.92 30.34
N VAL A 90 -0.49 29.91 29.88
CA VAL A 90 0.82 29.69 29.26
C VAL A 90 1.76 29.09 30.29
N GLY A 91 2.49 28.03 29.93
CA GLY A 91 3.29 27.26 30.88
C GLY A 91 2.61 25.99 31.38
N THR A 92 1.29 25.83 31.18
CA THR A 92 0.58 24.58 31.52
C THR A 92 1.17 23.40 30.75
N CYS A 93 1.49 22.32 31.46
CA CYS A 93 1.92 21.06 30.86
C CYS A 93 0.69 20.21 30.52
N VAL A 94 0.52 19.85 29.25
CA VAL A 94 -0.55 18.99 28.73
C VAL A 94 0.03 17.69 28.18
N MET A 95 -0.72 16.60 28.28
CA MET A 95 -0.32 15.30 27.75
C MET A 95 -0.87 15.12 26.34
N CYS A 96 -0.03 15.34 25.33
CA CYS A 96 -0.42 15.17 23.92
C CYS A 96 -0.22 13.71 23.48
N ARG A 97 -1.24 13.08 22.87
CA ARG A 97 -1.08 11.75 22.25
C ARG A 97 -0.32 11.90 20.94
N TRP A 98 0.78 11.18 20.76
CA TRP A 98 1.61 11.24 19.57
C TRP A 98 1.43 10.02 18.65
N ARG A 99 2.09 10.04 17.49
CA ARG A 99 1.95 9.03 16.42
C ARG A 99 2.47 7.63 16.80
N ASP A 100 3.12 7.48 17.95
CA ASP A 100 3.45 6.18 18.55
C ASP A 100 2.36 5.63 19.49
N ASN A 101 1.17 6.25 19.48
CA ASN A 101 0.04 6.01 20.37
C ASN A 101 0.33 6.21 21.88
N LYS A 102 1.46 6.84 22.24
CA LYS A 102 1.77 7.21 23.63
C LYS A 102 1.46 8.67 23.89
N TYR A 103 1.35 9.02 25.17
CA TYR A 103 1.15 10.39 25.63
C TYR A 103 2.48 11.00 26.06
N HIS A 104 2.74 12.23 25.63
CA HIS A 104 3.99 12.94 25.87
C HIS A 104 3.70 14.33 26.47
N PRO A 105 4.43 14.75 27.52
CA PRO A 105 4.21 16.03 28.18
C PRO A 105 4.67 17.20 27.29
N LYS A 106 3.86 18.26 27.22
CA LYS A 106 4.10 19.44 26.39
C LYS A 106 3.65 20.73 27.05
N VAL A 107 4.46 21.77 26.94
CA VAL A 107 4.16 23.08 27.53
C VAL A 107 3.44 23.97 26.51
N ILE A 108 2.28 24.52 26.90
CA ILE A 108 1.53 25.49 26.10
C ILE A 108 2.30 26.81 26.03
N LYS A 109 2.58 27.27 24.81
CA LYS A 109 3.20 28.56 24.48
C LYS A 109 2.14 29.47 23.84
N ARG A 110 2.39 30.79 23.82
CA ARG A 110 1.58 31.76 23.06
C ARG A 110 2.44 32.63 22.17
N ARG A 111 1.88 33.11 21.04
CA ARG A 111 2.43 34.18 20.21
C ARG A 111 1.38 35.25 19.93
N LYS A 112 1.83 36.48 19.67
CA LYS A 112 0.95 37.58 19.29
C LYS A 112 0.71 37.52 17.79
N VAL A 113 -0.55 37.61 17.36
CA VAL A 113 -0.91 37.52 15.93
C VAL A 113 -0.56 38.84 15.22
N PRO A 114 0.17 38.83 14.09
CA PRO A 114 0.40 40.03 13.30
C PRO A 114 -0.93 40.59 12.77
N ASN A 115 -1.13 41.91 12.87
CA ASN A 115 -2.32 42.66 12.43
C ASN A 115 -3.66 42.35 13.14
N ALA A 116 -3.63 41.72 14.32
CA ALA A 116 -4.83 41.53 15.15
C ALA A 116 -5.03 42.65 16.19
N ILE A 117 -6.26 42.73 16.73
CA ILE A 117 -6.70 43.68 17.77
C ILE A 117 -5.81 43.55 19.03
N PRO A 118 -5.52 44.63 19.79
CA PRO A 118 -4.80 44.51 21.05
C PRO A 118 -5.45 43.48 22.00
N ASN A 119 -4.66 42.45 22.34
CA ASN A 119 -4.96 41.25 23.14
C ASN A 119 -5.28 39.94 22.39
N ASP A 120 -5.18 39.88 21.06
CA ASP A 120 -5.23 38.59 20.36
C ASP A 120 -3.92 37.80 20.50
N TYR A 121 -4.02 36.60 21.09
CA TYR A 121 -2.91 35.68 21.31
C TYR A 121 -3.29 34.28 20.84
N GLU A 122 -2.41 33.69 20.04
CA GLU A 122 -2.55 32.33 19.55
C GLU A 122 -1.76 31.38 20.46
N TYR A 123 -2.45 30.39 21.02
CA TYR A 123 -1.87 29.36 21.89
C TYR A 123 -1.49 28.14 21.07
N TYR A 124 -0.35 27.51 21.39
CA TYR A 124 0.19 26.38 20.62
C TYR A 124 1.20 25.51 21.39
N VAL A 125 1.54 24.38 20.78
CA VAL A 125 2.54 23.41 21.23
C VAL A 125 3.52 23.10 20.08
N HIS A 126 4.82 23.02 20.37
CA HIS A 126 5.83 22.60 19.39
C HIS A 126 6.07 21.08 19.43
N TYR A 127 5.95 20.45 18.27
CA TYR A 127 6.26 19.02 18.07
C TYR A 127 7.70 18.75 17.62
N THR A 128 8.47 19.78 17.28
CA THR A 128 9.87 19.69 16.81
C THR A 128 10.81 18.99 17.79
N GLU A 129 10.57 19.07 19.09
CA GLU A 129 11.35 18.37 20.14
C GLU A 129 11.19 16.83 20.10
N MET A 130 10.28 16.29 19.27
CA MET A 130 9.99 14.85 19.13
C MET A 130 10.40 14.29 17.77
N ALA A 131 10.94 15.14 16.89
CA ALA A 131 11.36 14.78 15.54
C ALA A 131 12.85 14.45 15.52
N ASN A 132 13.23 13.36 14.85
CA ASN A 132 14.63 12.98 14.64
C ASN A 132 15.36 13.96 13.71
N SER A 133 14.63 14.78 12.96
CA SER A 133 15.17 15.86 12.12
C SER A 133 14.12 16.97 11.93
N LYS A 134 14.56 18.18 11.53
CA LYS A 134 13.64 19.28 11.19
C LYS A 134 12.63 18.94 10.07
N TYR A 135 12.91 17.90 9.28
CA TYR A 135 12.14 17.50 8.12
C TYR A 135 11.05 16.45 8.41
N GLU A 136 11.00 15.83 9.59
CA GLU A 136 10.08 14.71 9.86
C GLU A 136 8.58 15.12 9.79
N TYR A 137 8.28 16.42 9.82
CA TYR A 137 6.92 16.93 9.65
C TYR A 137 6.26 16.42 8.37
N VAL A 138 7.01 16.22 7.28
CA VAL A 138 6.54 15.71 5.97
C VAL A 138 5.84 14.34 6.03
N LYS A 139 6.03 13.59 7.13
CA LYS A 139 5.26 12.37 7.41
C LYS A 139 3.79 12.65 7.74
N CYS A 140 3.38 13.90 7.99
CA CYS A 140 1.98 14.27 8.23
C CYS A 140 1.10 14.17 6.97
N PHE A 141 1.71 14.17 5.77
CA PHE A 141 1.02 14.03 4.50
C PHE A 141 0.71 12.56 4.16
N GLU A 142 1.30 11.58 4.88
CA GLU A 142 0.94 10.17 4.69
C GLU A 142 -0.50 9.94 5.15
N VAL A 143 -1.34 9.44 4.25
CA VAL A 143 -2.76 9.13 4.51
C VAL A 143 -2.89 7.68 4.96
N GLU A 144 -3.57 7.44 6.07
CA GLU A 144 -3.92 6.08 6.50
C GLU A 144 -5.07 5.52 5.64
N ASP A 145 -4.90 4.31 5.11
CA ASP A 145 -5.81 3.65 4.19
C ASP A 145 -6.28 2.27 4.69
N GLU A 146 -6.52 2.19 6.01
CA GLU A 146 -7.04 0.97 6.66
C GLU A 146 -8.41 0.55 6.12
N VAL A 147 -8.52 -0.69 5.66
CA VAL A 147 -9.79 -1.30 5.30
C VAL A 147 -10.54 -1.72 6.57
N MET A 148 -11.53 -0.93 6.97
CA MET A 148 -12.32 -1.16 8.19
C MET A 148 -12.91 -2.58 8.30
N PHE A 149 -12.99 -3.10 9.53
CA PHE A 149 -13.79 -4.28 9.86
C PHE A 149 -15.30 -3.96 9.74
N PRO A 150 -16.17 -4.95 9.43
CA PRO A 150 -15.90 -6.39 9.29
C PRO A 150 -15.56 -6.82 7.85
N SER A 151 -15.11 -5.90 6.99
CA SER A 151 -15.00 -6.13 5.54
C SER A 151 -14.00 -7.23 5.16
N ILE A 152 -14.38 -8.05 4.17
CA ILE A 152 -13.49 -8.97 3.47
C ILE A 152 -12.60 -8.15 2.53
N ILE A 153 -11.29 -8.40 2.56
CA ILE A 153 -10.32 -7.74 1.69
C ILE A 153 -10.10 -8.61 0.45
N LEU A 154 -10.22 -8.01 -0.73
CA LEU A 154 -9.85 -8.62 -1.99
C LEU A 154 -8.79 -7.78 -2.70
N VAL A 155 -7.79 -8.45 -3.27
CA VAL A 155 -6.76 -7.82 -4.11
C VAL A 155 -6.95 -8.33 -5.52
N TRP A 156 -7.44 -7.48 -6.41
CA TRP A 156 -7.50 -7.76 -7.84
C TRP A 156 -6.24 -7.20 -8.52
N ILE A 157 -5.59 -8.00 -9.36
CA ILE A 157 -4.44 -7.64 -10.19
C ILE A 157 -4.69 -8.06 -11.65
N ASN A 158 -4.07 -7.35 -12.58
CA ASN A 158 -4.15 -7.59 -14.01
C ASN A 158 -2.80 -7.25 -14.69
N ALA A 159 -2.29 -8.14 -15.54
CA ALA A 159 -1.04 -7.97 -16.26
C ALA A 159 -1.21 -6.99 -17.42
N TYR A 160 -0.38 -5.95 -17.46
CA TYR A 160 -0.40 -4.97 -18.53
C TYR A 160 0.35 -5.49 -19.76
N LYS A 161 -0.30 -5.45 -20.94
CA LYS A 161 0.26 -5.87 -22.25
C LYS A 161 0.77 -7.33 -22.29
N LEU A 162 0.07 -8.25 -21.63
CA LEU A 162 0.30 -9.68 -21.83
C LEU A 162 -0.12 -10.10 -23.26
N GLN A 163 0.70 -10.92 -23.94
CA GLN A 163 0.44 -11.33 -25.33
C GLN A 163 -0.90 -12.09 -25.45
N LYS A 164 -1.63 -11.80 -26.53
CA LYS A 164 -2.93 -12.39 -26.87
C LYS A 164 -2.85 -13.20 -28.17
N PRO A 165 -3.60 -14.30 -28.32
CA PRO A 165 -4.44 -14.95 -27.30
C PRO A 165 -3.62 -15.50 -26.11
N CYS A 166 -4.22 -15.58 -24.92
CA CYS A 166 -3.51 -16.14 -23.76
C CYS A 166 -3.25 -17.64 -23.93
N GLU A 167 -1.99 -18.04 -24.20
CA GLU A 167 -1.58 -19.44 -24.30
C GLU A 167 -1.81 -20.23 -22.99
N ALA A 168 -2.00 -21.56 -23.12
CA ALA A 168 -2.19 -22.47 -21.98
C ALA A 168 -1.04 -22.37 -20.96
N ASN A 169 0.21 -22.23 -21.42
CA ASN A 169 1.38 -22.12 -20.56
C ASN A 169 1.38 -20.80 -19.76
N THR A 170 0.90 -19.69 -20.34
CA THR A 170 0.77 -18.43 -19.61
C THR A 170 -0.28 -18.54 -18.50
N LEU A 171 -1.42 -19.18 -18.78
CA LEU A 171 -2.44 -19.44 -17.76
C LEU A 171 -1.91 -20.38 -16.66
N ARG A 172 -1.13 -21.40 -17.02
CA ARG A 172 -0.50 -22.32 -16.04
C ARG A 172 0.58 -21.62 -15.19
N LEU A 173 1.36 -20.70 -15.76
CA LEU A 173 2.29 -19.83 -15.02
C LEU A 173 1.53 -18.91 -14.06
N MET A 174 0.48 -18.23 -14.51
CA MET A 174 -0.38 -17.39 -13.66
C MET A 174 -1.01 -18.19 -12.51
N ASN A 175 -1.47 -19.42 -12.78
CA ASN A 175 -1.95 -20.35 -11.75
C ASN A 175 -0.85 -20.67 -10.73
N CYS A 176 0.39 -20.94 -11.19
CA CYS A 176 1.51 -21.25 -10.32
C CYS A 176 1.87 -20.06 -9.41
N CYS A 177 1.85 -18.84 -9.95
CA CYS A 177 2.03 -17.62 -9.17
C CYS A 177 0.93 -17.46 -8.09
N ALA A 178 -0.32 -17.76 -8.43
CA ALA A 178 -1.42 -17.73 -7.47
C ALA A 178 -1.32 -18.82 -6.39
N VAL A 179 -0.80 -20.01 -6.72
CA VAL A 179 -0.50 -21.06 -5.73
C VAL A 179 0.55 -20.56 -4.74
N GLU A 180 1.69 -20.02 -5.21
CA GLU A 180 2.75 -19.51 -4.32
C GLU A 180 2.27 -18.35 -3.44
N VAL A 181 1.40 -17.46 -3.95
CA VAL A 181 0.75 -16.42 -3.12
C VAL A 181 -0.07 -17.04 -1.98
N LEU A 182 -0.80 -18.12 -2.22
CA LEU A 182 -1.54 -18.81 -1.16
C LEU A 182 -0.62 -19.60 -0.21
N GLU A 183 0.54 -20.07 -0.66
CA GLU A 183 1.54 -20.76 0.16
C GLU A 183 2.24 -19.80 1.13
N GLU A 184 2.78 -18.68 0.63
CA GLU A 184 3.47 -17.67 1.44
C GLU A 184 2.49 -16.94 2.36
N TYR A 185 1.36 -16.46 1.82
CA TYR A 185 0.43 -15.63 2.59
C TYR A 185 -0.70 -16.47 3.18
N ALA A 186 -0.48 -16.92 4.42
CA ALA A 186 -1.42 -17.73 5.20
C ALA A 186 -2.87 -17.20 5.22
N ASP A 187 -3.04 -15.87 5.20
CA ASP A 187 -4.32 -15.17 5.27
C ASP A 187 -5.12 -15.12 3.95
N VAL A 188 -4.47 -15.35 2.79
CA VAL A 188 -5.15 -15.50 1.50
C VAL A 188 -5.71 -16.91 1.41
N VAL A 189 -7.03 -17.06 1.28
CA VAL A 189 -7.70 -18.39 1.36
C VAL A 189 -8.21 -18.91 0.03
N LEU A 190 -8.41 -18.01 -0.93
CA LEU A 190 -8.94 -18.26 -2.25
C LEU A 190 -8.32 -17.26 -3.22
N ALA A 191 -8.09 -17.70 -4.45
CA ALA A 191 -7.84 -16.83 -5.59
C ALA A 191 -8.64 -17.32 -6.81
N TYR A 192 -9.19 -16.39 -7.58
CA TYR A 192 -9.80 -16.69 -8.87
C TYR A 192 -9.16 -15.85 -9.98
N GLY A 193 -8.74 -16.48 -11.06
CA GLY A 193 -8.11 -15.79 -12.19
C GLY A 193 -8.42 -16.44 -13.52
N PHE A 194 -8.30 -15.65 -14.59
CA PHE A 194 -8.46 -16.05 -15.97
C PHE A 194 -7.80 -14.99 -16.86
N SER A 195 -7.55 -15.30 -18.14
CA SER A 195 -6.92 -14.37 -19.08
C SER A 195 -5.55 -13.88 -18.58
N ASP A 196 -5.51 -12.68 -18.03
CA ASP A 196 -4.37 -11.88 -17.63
C ASP A 196 -4.59 -11.31 -16.21
N GLU A 197 -5.63 -11.76 -15.49
CA GLU A 197 -6.01 -11.24 -14.18
C GLU A 197 -6.17 -12.30 -13.09
N TYR A 198 -6.07 -11.84 -11.85
CA TYR A 198 -6.29 -12.64 -10.65
C TYR A 198 -6.91 -11.79 -9.54
N THR A 199 -7.82 -12.40 -8.77
CA THR A 199 -8.39 -11.83 -7.55
C THR A 199 -8.06 -12.72 -6.37
N PHE A 200 -7.34 -12.20 -5.38
CA PHE A 200 -7.00 -12.87 -4.13
C PHE A 200 -7.97 -12.45 -3.02
N VAL A 201 -8.48 -13.41 -2.26
CA VAL A 201 -9.46 -13.21 -1.18
C VAL A 201 -8.81 -13.52 0.16
N PHE A 202 -8.79 -12.54 1.04
CA PHE A 202 -8.30 -12.69 2.41
C PHE A 202 -9.40 -13.20 3.34
N LYS A 203 -9.04 -14.01 4.34
CA LYS A 203 -9.95 -14.41 5.41
C LYS A 203 -10.57 -13.19 6.10
N LYS A 204 -11.83 -13.29 6.52
CA LYS A 204 -12.60 -12.17 7.10
C LYS A 204 -11.94 -11.55 8.34
N THR A 205 -11.19 -12.36 9.09
CA THR A 205 -10.49 -11.99 10.33
C THR A 205 -9.08 -11.43 10.13
N THR A 206 -8.64 -11.19 8.88
CA THR A 206 -7.26 -10.77 8.60
C THR A 206 -6.87 -9.46 9.29
N LYS A 207 -5.63 -9.43 9.78
CA LYS A 207 -4.92 -8.22 10.28
C LYS A 207 -3.64 -7.94 9.47
N PHE A 208 -3.52 -8.54 8.28
CA PHE A 208 -2.33 -8.46 7.42
C PHE A 208 -1.97 -7.00 7.13
N TYR A 209 -0.74 -6.59 7.47
CA TYR A 209 -0.24 -5.20 7.38
C TYR A 209 -1.18 -4.13 7.97
N GLU A 210 -1.85 -4.44 9.09
CA GLU A 210 -2.84 -3.55 9.73
C GLU A 210 -3.98 -3.15 8.77
N ARG A 211 -4.25 -4.01 7.78
CA ARG A 211 -5.31 -3.87 6.76
C ARG A 211 -5.19 -2.63 5.87
N ARG A 212 -4.01 -2.00 5.83
CA ARG A 212 -3.69 -0.86 4.94
C ARG A 212 -3.73 -1.27 3.48
N ALA A 213 -4.65 -0.66 2.70
CA ALA A 213 -4.96 -1.09 1.34
C ALA A 213 -3.72 -1.06 0.42
N SER A 214 -2.94 0.01 0.45
CA SER A 214 -1.69 0.20 -0.29
C SER A 214 -0.68 -0.91 -0.03
N LYS A 215 -0.42 -1.23 1.25
CA LYS A 215 0.46 -2.34 1.64
C LYS A 215 -0.07 -3.70 1.18
N VAL A 216 -1.35 -4.00 1.46
CA VAL A 216 -1.93 -5.31 1.09
C VAL A 216 -1.91 -5.52 -0.43
N LEU A 217 -2.18 -4.47 -1.22
CA LEU A 217 -2.08 -4.50 -2.68
C LEU A 217 -0.64 -4.69 -3.16
N SER A 218 0.27 -3.82 -2.72
CA SER A 218 1.65 -3.78 -3.22
C SER A 218 2.42 -5.06 -2.92
N VAL A 219 2.27 -5.63 -1.71
CA VAL A 219 2.93 -6.89 -1.32
C VAL A 219 2.46 -8.08 -2.16
N ILE A 220 1.15 -8.21 -2.38
CA ILE A 220 0.60 -9.30 -3.21
C ILE A 220 1.01 -9.12 -4.68
N THR A 221 0.97 -7.89 -5.19
CA THR A 221 1.31 -7.60 -6.60
C THR A 221 2.81 -7.80 -6.87
N SER A 222 3.68 -7.30 -5.98
CA SER A 222 5.13 -7.47 -6.10
C SER A 222 5.53 -8.94 -6.01
N PHE A 223 5.06 -9.67 -5.01
CA PHE A 223 5.32 -11.11 -4.87
C PHE A 223 4.84 -11.90 -6.10
N PHE A 224 3.62 -11.65 -6.58
CA PHE A 224 3.10 -12.32 -7.78
C PHE A 224 4.00 -12.06 -9.00
N SER A 225 4.40 -10.80 -9.22
CA SER A 225 5.31 -10.42 -10.31
C SER A 225 6.71 -11.03 -10.17
N SER A 226 7.19 -11.21 -8.93
CA SER A 226 8.46 -11.89 -8.62
C SER A 226 8.42 -13.38 -8.97
N VAL A 227 7.33 -14.08 -8.62
CA VAL A 227 7.15 -15.50 -8.96
C VAL A 227 7.00 -15.67 -10.48
N PHE A 228 6.25 -14.77 -11.13
CA PHE A 228 6.03 -14.82 -12.58
C PHE A 228 7.36 -14.77 -13.36
N VAL A 229 8.23 -13.81 -13.02
CA VAL A 229 9.56 -13.74 -13.63
C VAL A 229 10.40 -14.96 -13.27
N ARG A 230 10.47 -15.35 -11.99
CA ARG A 230 11.35 -16.44 -11.53
C ARG A 230 11.01 -17.78 -12.20
N LYS A 231 9.71 -18.05 -12.40
CA LYS A 231 9.23 -19.30 -13.01
C LYS A 231 9.07 -19.25 -14.52
N TRP A 232 9.32 -18.10 -15.18
CA TRP A 232 9.11 -17.95 -16.62
C TRP A 232 9.75 -19.08 -17.44
N GLY A 233 11.02 -19.40 -17.17
CA GLY A 233 11.74 -20.47 -17.87
C GLY A 233 11.19 -21.89 -17.65
N GLU A 234 10.44 -22.15 -16.57
CA GLU A 234 9.77 -23.44 -16.32
C GLU A 234 8.62 -23.68 -17.31
N PHE A 235 7.96 -22.60 -17.78
CA PHE A 235 6.81 -22.65 -18.69
C PHE A 235 7.17 -22.28 -20.14
N PHE A 236 8.28 -21.56 -20.33
CA PHE A 236 8.75 -21.04 -21.61
C PHE A 236 10.24 -21.31 -21.85
N PRO A 237 10.69 -22.59 -21.89
CA PRO A 237 12.12 -22.94 -21.94
C PRO A 237 12.87 -22.49 -23.21
N GLN A 238 12.16 -22.03 -24.25
CA GLN A 238 12.72 -21.57 -25.53
C GLN A 238 12.43 -20.09 -25.84
N LYS A 239 11.81 -19.34 -24.92
CA LYS A 239 11.42 -17.93 -25.12
C LYS A 239 11.92 -17.11 -23.94
N GLU A 240 12.88 -16.24 -24.15
CA GLU A 240 13.36 -15.33 -23.11
C GLU A 240 12.32 -14.24 -22.78
N LEU A 241 12.28 -13.82 -21.52
CA LEU A 241 11.42 -12.73 -21.07
C LEU A 241 12.05 -11.38 -21.44
N GLN A 242 11.64 -10.81 -22.57
CA GLN A 242 12.26 -9.62 -23.15
C GLN A 242 12.08 -8.33 -22.31
N CYS A 243 11.02 -8.23 -21.52
CA CYS A 243 10.76 -7.04 -20.70
C CYS A 243 10.13 -7.39 -19.34
N PRO A 244 10.37 -6.58 -18.29
CA PRO A 244 9.72 -6.80 -16.99
C PRO A 244 8.20 -6.63 -17.10
N PRO A 245 7.39 -7.62 -16.70
CA PRO A 245 5.95 -7.46 -16.67
C PRO A 245 5.53 -6.41 -15.62
N SER A 246 4.50 -5.63 -15.95
CA SER A 246 3.84 -4.72 -15.01
C SER A 246 2.45 -5.26 -14.70
N PHE A 247 2.05 -5.20 -13.43
CA PHE A 247 0.74 -5.63 -12.95
C PHE A 247 0.02 -4.45 -12.30
N HIS A 248 -1.20 -4.21 -12.75
CA HIS A 248 -2.06 -3.14 -12.26
C HIS A 248 -3.16 -3.74 -11.39
N GLY A 249 -3.31 -3.25 -10.15
CA GLY A 249 -4.27 -3.79 -9.21
C GLY A 249 -5.03 -2.75 -8.40
N ARG A 250 -5.93 -3.25 -7.56
CA ARG A 250 -6.72 -2.50 -6.58
C ARG A 250 -7.14 -3.39 -5.42
N VAL A 251 -7.32 -2.78 -4.26
CA VAL A 251 -8.06 -3.40 -3.16
C VAL A 251 -9.54 -3.15 -3.35
N ILE A 252 -10.36 -4.15 -3.09
CA ILE A 252 -11.81 -4.04 -2.98
C ILE A 252 -12.21 -4.56 -1.59
N ALA A 253 -13.13 -3.86 -0.92
CA ALA A 253 -13.54 -4.17 0.45
C ALA A 253 -15.06 -4.38 0.49
N TRP A 254 -15.51 -5.57 0.93
CA TRP A 254 -16.95 -5.90 0.98
C TRP A 254 -17.41 -6.31 2.35
N ALA A 255 -18.62 -5.88 2.72
CA ALA A 255 -19.18 -6.12 4.05
C ALA A 255 -19.57 -7.60 4.29
N SER A 256 -19.87 -8.39 3.25
CA SER A 256 -20.50 -9.71 3.42
C SER A 256 -20.17 -10.76 2.35
N THR A 257 -20.58 -11.99 2.64
CA THR A 257 -20.45 -13.21 1.83
C THR A 257 -21.26 -13.17 0.55
N GLU A 258 -22.41 -12.50 0.56
CA GLU A 258 -23.33 -12.42 -0.59
C GLU A 258 -22.73 -11.54 -1.69
N VAL A 259 -22.05 -10.44 -1.31
CA VAL A 259 -21.31 -9.59 -2.26
C VAL A 259 -20.13 -10.36 -2.88
N LEU A 260 -19.43 -11.18 -2.08
CA LEU A 260 -18.37 -12.06 -2.56
C LEU A 260 -18.90 -13.10 -3.56
N GLN A 261 -20.04 -13.74 -3.28
CA GLN A 261 -20.70 -14.66 -4.20
C GLN A 261 -21.07 -13.99 -5.53
N ALA A 262 -21.70 -12.81 -5.45
CA ALA A 262 -22.09 -11.99 -6.59
C ALA A 262 -20.89 -11.60 -7.46
N TYR A 263 -19.78 -11.20 -6.85
CA TYR A 263 -18.55 -10.89 -7.56
C TYR A 263 -17.91 -12.11 -8.23
N LEU A 264 -17.85 -13.26 -7.55
CA LEU A 264 -17.27 -14.48 -8.15
C LEU A 264 -18.09 -14.95 -9.35
N LEU A 265 -19.43 -14.86 -9.28
CA LEU A 265 -20.30 -15.10 -10.43
C LEU A 265 -20.02 -14.10 -11.56
N TRP A 266 -19.87 -12.81 -11.23
CA TRP A 266 -19.57 -11.76 -12.20
C TRP A 266 -18.23 -11.99 -12.93
N ARG A 267 -17.15 -12.30 -12.19
CA ARG A 267 -15.84 -12.62 -12.80
C ARG A 267 -15.92 -13.87 -13.68
N GLN A 268 -16.61 -14.92 -13.24
CA GLN A 268 -16.76 -16.15 -14.03
C GLN A 268 -17.62 -15.94 -15.29
N ASN A 269 -18.64 -15.07 -15.24
CA ASN A 269 -19.40 -14.67 -16.42
C ASN A 269 -18.53 -13.90 -17.44
N ILE A 270 -17.64 -13.01 -16.96
CA ILE A 270 -16.66 -12.32 -17.83
C ILE A 270 -15.68 -13.33 -18.43
N CYS A 271 -15.17 -14.30 -17.66
CA CYS A 271 -14.31 -15.36 -18.17
C CYS A 271 -14.98 -16.14 -19.32
N HIS A 272 -16.23 -16.58 -19.13
CA HIS A 272 -16.97 -17.33 -20.14
C HIS A 272 -17.15 -16.54 -21.44
N LEU A 273 -17.67 -15.31 -21.36
CA LEU A 273 -17.97 -14.50 -22.55
C LEU A 273 -16.69 -13.95 -23.21
N GLY A 274 -15.73 -13.51 -22.40
CA GLY A 274 -14.44 -13.01 -22.85
C GLY A 274 -13.66 -14.07 -23.64
N ASN A 275 -13.56 -15.29 -23.11
CA ASN A 275 -12.91 -16.39 -23.83
C ASN A 275 -13.66 -16.74 -25.12
N GLN A 276 -15.00 -16.79 -25.15
CA GLN A 276 -15.71 -17.03 -26.43
C GLN A 276 -15.39 -15.95 -27.48
N ARG A 277 -15.36 -14.66 -27.10
CA ARG A 277 -14.97 -13.57 -28.00
C ARG A 277 -13.52 -13.67 -28.45
N GLU A 278 -12.59 -13.93 -27.53
CA GLU A 278 -11.16 -14.10 -27.84
C GLU A 278 -10.93 -15.27 -28.80
N GLN A 279 -11.62 -16.40 -28.60
CA GLN A 279 -11.55 -17.57 -29.50
C GLN A 279 -12.14 -17.30 -30.90
N CYS A 280 -13.15 -16.42 -31.04
CA CYS A 280 -13.66 -15.98 -32.34
C CYS A 280 -12.70 -15.01 -33.03
N LEU A 281 -12.30 -13.96 -32.29
CA LEU A 281 -11.44 -12.88 -32.77
C LEU A 281 -10.14 -13.41 -33.39
N TRP A 282 -9.40 -14.22 -32.64
CA TRP A 282 -8.10 -14.70 -33.13
C TRP A 282 -8.23 -15.70 -34.28
N ARG A 283 -9.34 -16.45 -34.39
CA ARG A 283 -9.58 -17.31 -35.56
C ARG A 283 -9.92 -16.54 -36.81
N LEU A 284 -10.71 -15.47 -36.70
CA LEU A 284 -10.96 -14.55 -37.81
C LEU A 284 -9.63 -13.92 -38.30
N VAL A 285 -8.76 -13.52 -37.37
CA VAL A 285 -7.42 -12.98 -37.68
C VAL A 285 -6.51 -14.04 -38.32
N GLU A 286 -6.50 -15.28 -37.81
CA GLU A 286 -5.79 -16.42 -38.40
C GLU A 286 -6.29 -16.76 -39.82
N HIS A 287 -7.57 -16.47 -40.13
CA HIS A 287 -8.16 -16.62 -41.47
C HIS A 287 -7.96 -15.38 -42.37
N GLY A 288 -7.11 -14.43 -41.96
CA GLY A 288 -6.68 -13.29 -42.78
C GLY A 288 -7.54 -12.03 -42.66
N MET A 289 -8.50 -11.98 -41.74
CA MET A 289 -9.21 -10.74 -41.40
C MET A 289 -8.31 -9.82 -40.57
N ASN A 290 -8.44 -8.49 -40.71
CA ASN A 290 -7.67 -7.60 -39.84
C ASN A 290 -8.29 -7.55 -38.41
N GLU A 291 -7.49 -7.23 -37.39
CA GLU A 291 -7.97 -7.31 -36.00
C GLU A 291 -9.15 -6.35 -35.72
N MET A 292 -9.16 -5.15 -36.31
CA MET A 292 -10.25 -4.18 -36.12
C MET A 292 -11.53 -4.64 -36.84
N GLU A 293 -11.42 -5.17 -38.06
CA GLU A 293 -12.54 -5.79 -38.79
C GLU A 293 -13.13 -6.96 -38.00
N ALA A 294 -12.29 -7.84 -37.46
CA ALA A 294 -12.72 -8.98 -36.68
C ALA A 294 -13.37 -8.56 -35.34
N GLN A 295 -12.84 -7.51 -34.68
CA GLN A 295 -13.46 -6.92 -33.49
C GLN A 295 -14.81 -6.27 -33.79
N ASP A 296 -14.94 -5.52 -34.89
CA ASP A 296 -16.19 -4.86 -35.30
C ASP A 296 -17.23 -5.86 -35.85
N LEU A 297 -16.81 -6.96 -36.47
CA LEU A 297 -17.71 -8.04 -36.91
C LEU A 297 -18.39 -8.73 -35.73
N ILE A 298 -17.64 -9.15 -34.70
CA ILE A 298 -18.19 -9.84 -33.52
C ILE A 298 -18.79 -8.87 -32.48
N LYS A 299 -18.86 -7.58 -32.81
CA LYS A 299 -19.35 -6.52 -31.94
C LYS A 299 -20.86 -6.64 -31.76
N GLY A 300 -21.29 -6.74 -30.51
CA GLY A 300 -22.69 -6.95 -30.17
C GLY A 300 -23.16 -8.41 -30.26
N PHE A 301 -22.32 -9.35 -30.72
CA PHE A 301 -22.67 -10.77 -30.73
C PHE A 301 -22.97 -11.26 -29.30
N GLU A 302 -24.08 -11.97 -29.17
CA GLU A 302 -24.46 -12.70 -27.97
C GLU A 302 -23.73 -14.05 -27.87
N LYS A 303 -23.98 -14.76 -26.77
CA LYS A 303 -23.32 -16.04 -26.48
C LYS A 303 -23.65 -17.14 -27.49
N SER A 304 -24.85 -17.13 -28.06
CA SER A 304 -25.28 -18.01 -29.15
C SER A 304 -24.45 -17.77 -30.39
N ASP A 305 -24.33 -16.50 -30.79
CA ASP A 305 -23.78 -16.11 -32.10
C ASP A 305 -22.29 -16.41 -32.14
N LEU A 306 -21.57 -16.14 -31.04
CA LEU A 306 -20.17 -16.55 -30.86
C LEU A 306 -19.99 -18.08 -30.87
N ASN A 307 -20.95 -18.84 -30.34
CA ASN A 307 -20.87 -20.30 -30.34
C ASN A 307 -21.16 -20.89 -31.73
N ASN A 308 -22.09 -20.30 -32.47
CA ASN A 308 -22.41 -20.67 -33.85
C ASN A 308 -21.22 -20.31 -34.76
N LEU A 309 -20.67 -19.10 -34.66
CA LEU A 309 -19.45 -18.70 -35.39
C LEU A 309 -18.28 -19.66 -35.13
N LEU A 310 -18.04 -20.08 -33.89
CA LEU A 310 -17.02 -21.09 -33.58
C LEU A 310 -17.31 -22.45 -34.22
N PHE A 311 -18.56 -22.87 -34.29
CA PHE A 311 -18.94 -24.20 -34.78
C PHE A 311 -19.08 -24.27 -36.30
N ASP A 312 -19.81 -23.33 -36.90
CA ASP A 312 -20.19 -23.32 -38.30
C ASP A 312 -19.01 -22.93 -39.21
N GLU A 313 -18.28 -21.85 -38.89
CA GLU A 313 -17.14 -21.38 -39.70
C GLU A 313 -15.83 -22.09 -39.35
N PHE A 314 -15.59 -22.38 -38.06
CA PHE A 314 -14.30 -22.90 -37.59
C PHE A 314 -14.31 -24.37 -37.13
N ASN A 315 -15.46 -25.05 -37.13
CA ASN A 315 -15.62 -26.43 -36.64
C ASN A 315 -15.11 -26.66 -35.20
N VAL A 316 -15.19 -25.63 -34.35
CA VAL A 316 -14.76 -25.65 -32.94
C VAL A 316 -15.98 -25.75 -32.03
N ASN A 317 -16.17 -26.93 -31.44
CA ASN A 317 -17.09 -27.09 -30.32
C ASN A 317 -16.51 -26.44 -29.06
N TYR A 318 -17.03 -25.28 -28.65
CA TYR A 318 -16.60 -24.57 -27.45
C TYR A 318 -16.60 -25.45 -26.19
N ILE A 319 -17.50 -26.44 -26.07
CA ILE A 319 -17.58 -27.31 -24.88
C ILE A 319 -16.38 -28.27 -24.78
N SER A 320 -15.65 -28.51 -25.87
CA SER A 320 -14.47 -29.39 -25.90
C SER A 320 -13.16 -28.72 -25.48
N LEU A 321 -13.06 -27.38 -25.51
CA LEU A 321 -11.83 -26.66 -25.13
C LEU A 321 -11.43 -26.94 -23.67
N GLU A 322 -10.13 -26.82 -23.34
CA GLU A 322 -9.65 -27.09 -21.97
C GLU A 322 -10.42 -26.26 -20.93
N PRO A 323 -10.76 -26.83 -19.75
CA PRO A 323 -11.45 -26.13 -18.68
C PRO A 323 -10.83 -24.80 -18.26
N ILE A 324 -9.50 -24.70 -18.29
CA ILE A 324 -8.72 -23.51 -17.89
C ILE A 324 -9.11 -22.24 -18.66
N PHE A 325 -9.30 -22.33 -19.97
CA PHE A 325 -9.73 -21.20 -20.81
C PHE A 325 -11.16 -20.79 -20.52
N ARG A 326 -12.03 -21.78 -20.32
CA ARG A 326 -13.48 -21.57 -20.28
C ARG A 326 -13.96 -21.10 -18.93
N GLN A 327 -13.42 -21.66 -17.85
CA GLN A 327 -13.97 -21.55 -16.50
C GLN A 327 -13.09 -20.68 -15.59
N GLY A 328 -11.87 -20.36 -16.05
CA GLY A 328 -10.83 -19.80 -15.22
C GLY A 328 -10.29 -20.81 -14.22
N SER A 329 -9.47 -20.32 -13.31
CA SER A 329 -8.73 -21.08 -12.32
C SER A 329 -9.12 -20.64 -10.92
N CYS A 330 -9.75 -21.53 -10.16
CA CYS A 330 -10.06 -21.33 -8.75
C CYS A 330 -8.95 -22.01 -7.92
N VAL A 331 -8.05 -21.22 -7.33
CA VAL A 331 -6.96 -21.71 -6.49
C VAL A 331 -7.38 -21.50 -5.04
N LEU A 332 -7.57 -22.57 -4.26
CA LEU A 332 -8.13 -22.46 -2.91
C LEU A 332 -7.41 -23.34 -1.89
N LYS A 333 -7.41 -22.88 -0.63
CA LYS A 333 -7.03 -23.72 0.51
C LYS A 333 -8.15 -24.72 0.80
N THR A 334 -7.83 -26.01 0.77
CA THR A 334 -8.74 -27.11 1.09
C THR A 334 -8.12 -28.07 2.12
N MET A 335 -8.92 -28.97 2.68
CA MET A 335 -8.44 -30.02 3.57
C MET A 335 -8.15 -31.28 2.76
N GLY A 336 -6.89 -31.71 2.72
CA GLY A 336 -6.47 -32.97 2.14
C GLY A 336 -6.08 -33.98 3.19
N GLU A 337 -6.20 -35.27 2.86
CA GLU A 337 -5.60 -36.35 3.63
C GLU A 337 -4.17 -36.61 3.13
N ASP A 338 -3.25 -36.84 4.06
CA ASP A 338 -1.92 -37.41 3.82
C ASP A 338 -1.78 -38.73 4.57
N ILE A 339 -1.31 -39.80 3.90
CA ILE A 339 -0.93 -41.04 4.58
C ILE A 339 0.44 -40.80 5.21
N VAL A 340 0.51 -40.79 6.55
CA VAL A 340 1.75 -40.47 7.29
C VAL A 340 2.55 -41.74 7.62
N LYS A 341 1.84 -42.83 7.88
CA LYS A 341 2.38 -44.17 8.20
C LYS A 341 1.36 -45.22 7.78
N TYR A 342 1.75 -46.49 7.82
CA TYR A 342 0.83 -47.63 7.85
C TYR A 342 0.88 -48.27 9.24
N THR A 343 -0.20 -48.89 9.69
CA THR A 343 -0.20 -49.78 10.86
C THR A 343 0.50 -51.10 10.53
N ASP A 344 0.81 -51.91 11.54
CA ASP A 344 1.42 -53.24 11.35
C ASP A 344 0.52 -54.18 10.54
N ASN A 345 -0.79 -53.91 10.49
CA ASN A 345 -1.78 -54.61 9.66
C ASN A 345 -1.93 -54.01 8.24
N GLY A 346 -1.05 -53.09 7.82
CA GLY A 346 -1.07 -52.45 6.51
C GLY A 346 -2.13 -51.35 6.31
N ALA A 347 -2.83 -50.90 7.36
CA ALA A 347 -3.85 -49.86 7.22
C ALA A 347 -3.23 -48.45 7.24
N PRO A 348 -3.58 -47.54 6.31
CA PRO A 348 -2.99 -46.21 6.24
C PRO A 348 -3.44 -45.29 7.40
N ILE A 349 -2.48 -44.80 8.18
CA ILE A 349 -2.69 -43.75 9.19
C ILE A 349 -2.72 -42.41 8.47
N LYS A 350 -3.92 -41.90 8.24
CA LYS A 350 -4.17 -40.62 7.57
C LYS A 350 -4.11 -39.44 8.55
N ARG A 351 -3.50 -38.34 8.12
CA ARG A 351 -3.55 -37.04 8.81
C ARG A 351 -4.15 -36.00 7.88
N HIS A 352 -5.13 -35.27 8.38
CA HIS A 352 -5.72 -34.14 7.67
C HIS A 352 -4.76 -32.95 7.73
N ARG A 353 -4.48 -32.34 6.58
CA ARG A 353 -3.62 -31.15 6.43
C ARG A 353 -4.26 -30.16 5.45
N ARG A 354 -3.93 -28.87 5.61
CA ARG A 354 -4.27 -27.86 4.61
C ARG A 354 -3.43 -28.11 3.36
N LYS A 355 -4.08 -28.20 2.20
CA LYS A 355 -3.46 -28.25 0.87
C LYS A 355 -4.01 -27.10 0.03
N ILE A 356 -3.30 -26.72 -1.02
CA ILE A 356 -3.81 -25.79 -2.03
C ILE A 356 -4.17 -26.59 -3.27
N ALA A 357 -5.35 -26.33 -3.81
CA ALA A 357 -5.87 -27.00 -5.00
C ALA A 357 -6.23 -25.96 -6.06
N THR A 358 -5.81 -26.19 -7.30
CA THR A 358 -6.29 -25.46 -8.48
C THR A 358 -7.42 -26.26 -9.12
N VAL A 359 -8.60 -25.64 -9.23
CA VAL A 359 -9.83 -26.28 -9.71
C VAL A 359 -10.45 -25.45 -10.83
N HIS A 360 -10.86 -26.13 -11.90
CA HIS A 360 -11.66 -25.56 -12.98
C HIS A 360 -13.10 -26.07 -12.83
N SER A 361 -14.00 -25.20 -12.36
CA SER A 361 -15.39 -25.55 -12.06
C SER A 361 -16.35 -24.62 -12.80
N LYS A 362 -17.44 -25.19 -13.34
CA LYS A 362 -18.46 -24.46 -14.11
C LYS A 362 -19.23 -23.39 -13.32
N LYS A 363 -19.27 -23.49 -11.98
CA LYS A 363 -19.99 -22.56 -11.10
C LYS A 363 -19.29 -22.45 -9.74
N ILE A 364 -18.22 -21.66 -9.65
CA ILE A 364 -17.51 -21.45 -8.36
C ILE A 364 -18.32 -20.64 -7.35
N ALA A 365 -19.29 -19.86 -7.82
CA ALA A 365 -20.23 -19.11 -6.98
C ALA A 365 -21.49 -19.92 -6.58
N SER A 366 -21.59 -21.19 -7.00
CA SER A 366 -22.71 -22.04 -6.56
C SER A 366 -22.57 -22.40 -5.08
N ARG A 367 -23.71 -22.45 -4.40
CA ARG A 367 -23.83 -22.86 -3.00
C ARG A 367 -23.20 -24.24 -2.76
N ARG A 368 -23.42 -25.16 -3.70
CA ARG A 368 -22.85 -26.52 -3.63
C ARG A 368 -21.32 -26.49 -3.67
N PHE A 369 -20.73 -25.87 -4.68
CA PHE A 369 -19.26 -25.84 -4.81
C PHE A 369 -18.60 -25.19 -3.59
N TRP A 370 -19.15 -24.06 -3.13
CA TRP A 370 -18.59 -23.29 -2.02
C TRP A 370 -18.72 -24.02 -0.68
N ASN A 371 -19.91 -24.51 -0.35
CA ASN A 371 -20.18 -25.12 0.95
C ASN A 371 -19.56 -26.53 1.09
N GLU A 372 -19.10 -27.16 0.00
CA GLU A 372 -18.22 -28.34 0.06
C GLU A 372 -16.79 -27.97 0.55
N GLN A 373 -16.36 -26.70 0.50
CA GLN A 373 -15.02 -26.26 0.90
C GLN A 373 -14.94 -25.85 2.38
N THR A 374 -14.65 -26.83 3.24
CA THR A 374 -14.55 -26.67 4.71
C THR A 374 -13.69 -25.49 5.20
N ILE A 375 -12.61 -25.12 4.50
CA ILE A 375 -11.78 -23.97 4.88
C ILE A 375 -12.44 -22.64 4.51
N LEU A 376 -13.06 -22.53 3.33
CA LEU A 376 -13.75 -21.30 2.92
C LEU A 376 -14.95 -21.02 3.84
N LEU A 377 -15.73 -22.07 4.15
CA LEU A 377 -16.79 -22.00 5.16
C LEU A 377 -16.31 -21.44 6.50
N LYS A 378 -15.15 -21.89 6.98
CA LYS A 378 -14.60 -21.46 8.28
C LYS A 378 -14.05 -20.04 8.26
N GLU A 379 -13.35 -19.65 7.19
CA GLU A 379 -12.54 -18.43 7.15
C GLU A 379 -13.28 -17.23 6.51
N LEU A 380 -14.38 -17.49 5.78
CA LEU A 380 -15.21 -16.48 5.09
C LEU A 380 -16.69 -16.57 5.46
N GLY A 381 -17.26 -17.78 5.52
CA GLY A 381 -18.68 -18.05 5.74
C GLY A 381 -19.29 -18.91 4.62
N ASP A 382 -20.57 -19.26 4.73
CA ASP A 382 -21.32 -20.02 3.73
C ASP A 382 -22.00 -19.14 2.69
N PHE A 383 -22.36 -19.75 1.55
CA PHE A 383 -23.34 -19.18 0.64
C PHE A 383 -24.72 -19.76 1.00
N VAL A 384 -25.64 -18.87 1.37
CA VAL A 384 -26.99 -19.23 1.84
C VAL A 384 -27.90 -19.56 0.65
N GLU A 385 -27.88 -18.69 -0.37
CA GLU A 385 -28.72 -18.77 -1.57
C GLU A 385 -27.93 -19.18 -2.82
N GLU A 386 -28.62 -19.71 -3.84
CA GLU A 386 -28.04 -19.96 -5.16
C GLU A 386 -28.36 -18.80 -6.11
N ILE A 387 -27.34 -18.06 -6.54
CA ILE A 387 -27.49 -16.98 -7.52
C ILE A 387 -27.17 -17.46 -8.95
N ASN A 388 -27.99 -17.06 -9.92
CA ASN A 388 -27.82 -17.42 -11.34
C ASN A 388 -27.53 -16.21 -12.25
N ASN A 389 -27.81 -15.00 -11.79
CA ASN A 389 -27.49 -13.76 -12.48
C ASN A 389 -27.09 -12.69 -11.46
N VAL A 390 -26.38 -11.65 -11.91
CA VAL A 390 -25.89 -10.57 -11.07
C VAL A 390 -25.92 -9.25 -11.84
N SER A 391 -26.45 -8.19 -11.22
CA SER A 391 -26.43 -6.85 -11.81
C SER A 391 -24.99 -6.31 -11.87
N LEU A 392 -24.58 -5.81 -13.04
CA LEU A 392 -23.29 -5.17 -13.25
C LEU A 392 -23.15 -3.89 -12.39
N GLU A 393 -24.24 -3.14 -12.26
CA GLU A 393 -24.32 -1.92 -11.44
C GLU A 393 -24.14 -2.26 -9.95
N TYR A 394 -24.78 -3.33 -9.48
CA TYR A 394 -24.63 -3.80 -8.10
C TYR A 394 -23.17 -4.11 -7.76
N VAL A 395 -22.47 -4.93 -8.56
CA VAL A 395 -21.07 -5.30 -8.26
C VAL A 395 -20.13 -4.09 -8.40
N ARG A 396 -20.36 -3.22 -9.40
CA ARG A 396 -19.59 -1.98 -9.59
C ARG A 396 -19.82 -0.95 -8.48
N SER A 397 -20.95 -0.96 -7.79
CA SER A 397 -21.22 -0.01 -6.68
C SER A 397 -20.20 -0.13 -5.52
N PHE A 398 -19.52 -1.28 -5.42
CA PHE A 398 -18.47 -1.53 -4.42
C PHE A 398 -17.04 -1.25 -4.93
N GLU A 399 -16.87 -0.80 -6.17
CA GLU A 399 -15.58 -0.43 -6.74
C GLU A 399 -15.28 1.05 -6.42
N PHE A 400 -14.64 1.30 -5.28
CA PHE A 400 -14.12 2.62 -4.94
C PHE A 400 -12.72 2.84 -5.53
N ASP A 401 -12.49 3.99 -6.15
CA ASP A 401 -11.23 4.33 -6.82
C ASP A 401 -10.75 5.71 -6.34
N SER A 402 -9.83 5.74 -5.37
CA SER A 402 -9.30 6.98 -4.82
C SER A 402 -8.32 7.64 -5.78
N LYS A 403 -8.65 8.86 -6.21
CA LYS A 403 -7.76 9.72 -6.99
C LYS A 403 -6.95 10.62 -6.07
N LEU A 404 -5.64 10.67 -6.34
CA LEU A 404 -4.69 11.55 -5.68
C LEU A 404 -4.97 13.00 -6.09
N MET A 405 -4.80 13.93 -5.15
CA MET A 405 -5.17 15.34 -5.29
C MET A 405 -4.53 15.95 -6.55
N PRO A 406 -5.28 16.61 -7.46
CA PRO A 406 -4.71 17.31 -8.61
C PRO A 406 -3.69 18.38 -8.21
N SER A 407 -2.77 18.73 -9.11
CA SER A 407 -1.77 19.78 -8.91
C SER A 407 -0.88 19.61 -7.66
N THR A 408 -0.66 18.36 -7.23
CA THR A 408 0.28 18.01 -6.17
C THR A 408 1.31 17.02 -6.69
N TRP A 409 2.55 17.13 -6.22
CA TRP A 409 3.58 16.14 -6.47
C TRP A 409 3.15 14.80 -5.85
N ILE A 410 3.30 13.70 -6.59
CA ILE A 410 3.03 12.36 -6.05
C ILE A 410 4.37 11.70 -5.76
N VAL A 411 4.55 11.27 -4.52
CA VAL A 411 5.70 10.45 -4.12
C VAL A 411 5.25 9.02 -3.93
N VAL A 412 5.79 8.11 -4.74
CA VAL A 412 5.61 6.67 -4.60
C VAL A 412 6.84 6.09 -3.90
N ARG A 413 6.73 5.82 -2.60
CA ARG A 413 7.79 5.14 -1.84
C ARG A 413 7.52 3.65 -1.82
N ILE A 414 8.51 2.85 -2.22
CA ILE A 414 8.54 1.39 -2.10
C ILE A 414 9.58 0.95 -1.05
N ASP A 415 9.33 -0.19 -0.40
CA ASP A 415 10.11 -0.69 0.76
C ASP A 415 10.21 -2.23 0.72
N GLY A 416 11.40 -2.77 0.92
CA GLY A 416 11.72 -4.20 0.87
C GLY A 416 11.07 -5.03 1.98
N CYS A 417 10.10 -5.88 1.63
CA CYS A 417 9.38 -6.69 2.60
C CYS A 417 10.28 -7.72 3.29
N HIS A 418 10.43 -7.57 4.60
CA HIS A 418 11.27 -8.43 5.45
C HIS A 418 12.74 -8.51 4.97
N PHE A 419 13.26 -7.43 4.37
CA PHE A 419 14.58 -7.44 3.71
C PHE A 419 15.76 -7.76 4.64
N HIS A 420 15.62 -7.60 5.96
CA HIS A 420 16.58 -8.17 6.92
C HIS A 420 16.79 -9.67 6.68
N ARG A 421 15.71 -10.47 6.67
CA ARG A 421 15.75 -11.92 6.41
C ARG A 421 16.25 -12.21 5.00
N PHE A 422 15.85 -11.41 4.01
CA PHE A 422 16.30 -11.56 2.62
C PHE A 422 17.81 -11.40 2.51
N SER A 423 18.36 -10.36 3.13
CA SER A 423 19.80 -10.04 3.14
C SER A 423 20.64 -11.05 3.92
N GLU A 424 20.07 -11.71 4.94
CA GLU A 424 20.74 -12.79 5.67
C GLU A 424 20.74 -14.09 4.85
N ILE A 425 19.61 -14.45 4.23
CA ILE A 425 19.48 -15.67 3.42
C ILE A 425 20.31 -15.58 2.13
N HIS A 426 20.46 -14.39 1.54
CA HIS A 426 21.29 -14.15 0.35
C HIS A 426 22.71 -13.63 0.69
N GLU A 427 23.12 -13.69 1.96
CA GLU A 427 24.52 -13.48 2.38
C GLU A 427 25.09 -12.11 1.94
N PHE A 428 24.29 -11.05 2.08
CA PHE A 428 24.70 -9.69 1.74
C PHE A 428 25.79 -9.19 2.68
N ALA A 429 26.80 -8.53 2.11
CA ALA A 429 27.84 -7.83 2.85
C ALA A 429 27.25 -6.80 3.83
N LYS A 430 27.96 -6.61 4.95
CA LYS A 430 27.54 -5.72 6.05
C LYS A 430 28.64 -4.71 6.35
N PRO A 431 28.31 -3.42 6.61
CA PRO A 431 26.96 -2.87 6.79
C PRO A 431 26.14 -2.66 5.50
N LYS A 432 26.79 -2.65 4.33
CA LYS A 432 26.19 -2.44 3.01
C LYS A 432 26.80 -3.42 2.00
N ASP A 433 26.09 -3.67 0.90
CA ASP A 433 26.52 -4.53 -0.21
C ASP A 433 26.31 -3.76 -1.53
N ASP A 434 27.40 -3.53 -2.27
CA ASP A 434 27.36 -2.79 -3.53
C ASP A 434 26.51 -3.49 -4.60
N ARG A 435 26.45 -4.82 -4.60
CA ARG A 435 25.66 -5.59 -5.58
C ARG A 435 24.17 -5.35 -5.35
N ALA A 436 23.76 -5.39 -4.08
CA ALA A 436 22.38 -5.12 -3.69
C ALA A 436 21.95 -3.69 -4.01
N LEU A 437 22.78 -2.71 -3.67
CA LEU A 437 22.49 -1.30 -3.91
C LEU A 437 22.47 -0.98 -5.41
N ASN A 438 23.44 -1.47 -6.19
CA ASN A 438 23.46 -1.23 -7.63
C ASN A 438 22.34 -1.99 -8.39
N LEU A 439 21.89 -3.15 -7.90
CA LEU A 439 20.67 -3.78 -8.40
C LEU A 439 19.43 -2.91 -8.13
N MET A 440 19.28 -2.35 -6.93
CA MET A 440 18.19 -1.41 -6.62
C MET A 440 18.25 -0.15 -7.51
N ASN A 441 19.45 0.43 -7.69
CA ASN A 441 19.69 1.57 -8.59
C ASN A 441 19.28 1.22 -10.04
N SER A 442 19.70 0.05 -10.53
CA SER A 442 19.37 -0.44 -11.87
C SER A 442 17.86 -0.61 -12.08
N CYS A 443 17.12 -1.07 -11.07
CA CYS A 443 15.66 -1.16 -11.10
C CYS A 443 15.00 0.23 -11.13
N ALA A 444 15.54 1.20 -10.39
CA ALA A 444 15.04 2.56 -10.38
C ALA A 444 15.33 3.33 -11.68
N VAL A 445 16.48 3.10 -12.33
CA VAL A 445 16.76 3.56 -13.70
C VAL A 445 15.68 3.04 -14.65
N ALA A 446 15.37 1.74 -14.60
CA ALA A 446 14.34 1.14 -15.45
C ALA A 446 12.93 1.74 -15.20
N ILE A 447 12.61 2.18 -13.97
CA ILE A 447 11.36 2.90 -13.68
C ILE A 447 11.36 4.28 -14.36
N LEU A 448 12.44 5.05 -14.29
CA LEU A 448 12.53 6.35 -14.99
C LEU A 448 12.50 6.20 -16.51
N GLU A 449 13.13 5.14 -17.05
CA GLU A 449 13.03 4.75 -18.45
C GLU A 449 11.59 4.41 -18.85
N LYS A 450 10.90 3.64 -18.01
CA LYS A 450 9.54 3.13 -18.30
C LYS A 450 8.44 4.19 -18.18
N PHE A 451 8.56 5.11 -17.23
CA PHE A 451 7.55 6.11 -16.88
C PHE A 451 8.09 7.54 -17.12
N TRP A 452 8.77 7.74 -18.25
CA TRP A 452 9.56 8.93 -18.53
C TRP A 452 8.76 10.25 -18.58
N GLU A 453 7.48 10.18 -18.97
CA GLU A 453 6.55 11.33 -19.00
C GLU A 453 6.17 11.82 -17.59
N ASP A 454 6.20 10.92 -16.59
CA ASP A 454 5.60 11.15 -15.29
C ASP A 454 6.63 11.24 -14.16
N VAL A 455 7.65 10.37 -14.14
CA VAL A 455 8.64 10.24 -13.06
C VAL A 455 9.87 11.10 -13.37
N VAL A 456 10.01 12.21 -12.66
CA VAL A 456 11.07 13.22 -12.89
C VAL A 456 12.33 12.97 -12.07
N PHE A 457 12.20 12.32 -10.91
CA PHE A 457 13.28 12.08 -9.96
C PHE A 457 13.05 10.79 -9.18
N ALA A 458 14.11 10.13 -8.76
CA ALA A 458 14.06 9.08 -7.75
C ALA A 458 15.21 9.19 -6.75
N TYR A 459 14.94 8.82 -5.50
CA TYR A 459 15.94 8.72 -4.44
C TYR A 459 15.88 7.35 -3.77
N GLY A 460 17.03 6.69 -3.64
CA GLY A 460 17.15 5.36 -3.05
C GLY A 460 18.08 5.32 -1.84
N VAL A 461 17.68 4.55 -0.82
CA VAL A 461 18.53 4.23 0.32
C VAL A 461 18.21 2.82 0.84
N SER A 462 19.25 2.01 1.03
CA SER A 462 19.10 0.66 1.60
C SER A 462 18.19 -0.22 0.73
N ASP A 463 17.00 -0.52 1.22
CA ASP A 463 15.95 -1.36 0.68
C ASP A 463 14.67 -0.56 0.33
N GLU A 464 14.71 0.78 0.44
CA GLU A 464 13.65 1.68 -0.02
C GLU A 464 14.05 2.53 -1.24
N TYR A 465 13.05 2.90 -2.04
CA TYR A 465 13.17 3.85 -3.14
C TYR A 465 11.92 4.75 -3.19
N SER A 466 12.13 6.03 -3.46
CA SER A 466 11.07 7.03 -3.62
C SER A 466 11.09 7.60 -5.02
N PHE A 467 10.00 7.41 -5.76
CA PHE A 467 9.79 7.96 -7.11
C PHE A 467 8.92 9.21 -7.03
N ILE A 468 9.40 10.32 -7.59
CA ILE A 468 8.73 11.62 -7.60
C ILE A 468 8.08 11.79 -8.96
N LEU A 469 6.75 11.89 -8.98
CA LEU A 469 5.98 12.15 -10.19
C LEU A 469 5.59 13.62 -10.26
N ASN A 470 5.64 14.19 -11.48
CA ASN A 470 5.33 15.59 -11.75
C ASN A 470 3.95 15.98 -11.18
N LYS A 471 3.83 17.20 -10.62
CA LYS A 471 2.58 17.74 -10.06
C LYS A 471 1.39 17.70 -11.03
N SER A 472 1.67 17.78 -12.34
CA SER A 472 0.72 17.72 -13.45
C SER A 472 0.43 16.30 -13.98
N SER A 473 1.18 15.29 -13.54
CA SER A 473 1.08 13.90 -13.99
C SER A 473 -0.37 13.40 -13.97
N ASN A 474 -0.79 12.77 -15.08
CA ASN A 474 -2.08 12.13 -15.20
C ASN A 474 -1.97 10.60 -15.27
N LEU A 475 -0.83 10.03 -14.83
CA LEU A 475 -0.56 8.59 -14.85
C LEU A 475 -1.72 7.81 -14.22
N TYR A 476 -2.29 6.90 -15.00
CA TYR A 476 -3.48 6.10 -14.64
C TYR A 476 -4.67 6.91 -14.08
N GLN A 477 -4.84 8.18 -14.50
CA GLN A 477 -5.84 9.12 -13.99
C GLN A 477 -5.66 9.46 -12.50
N ARG A 478 -4.39 9.53 -12.05
CA ARG A 478 -3.97 9.80 -10.65
C ARG A 478 -4.51 8.79 -9.64
N ARG A 479 -4.81 7.56 -10.06
CA ARG A 479 -5.34 6.51 -9.19
C ARG A 479 -4.24 5.85 -8.39
N ALA A 480 -4.27 6.01 -7.06
CA ALA A 480 -3.19 5.60 -6.17
C ALA A 480 -2.87 4.10 -6.31
N ASN A 481 -3.90 3.26 -6.27
CA ASN A 481 -3.81 1.81 -6.43
C ASN A 481 -3.07 1.38 -7.72
N LYS A 482 -3.41 1.98 -8.86
CA LYS A 482 -2.83 1.70 -10.17
C LYS A 482 -1.39 2.16 -10.27
N ILE A 483 -1.09 3.37 -9.80
CA ILE A 483 0.28 3.91 -9.80
C ILE A 483 1.19 3.04 -8.92
N ILE A 484 0.78 2.76 -7.67
CA ILE A 484 1.55 1.95 -6.71
C ILE A 484 1.81 0.55 -7.28
N SER A 485 0.76 -0.14 -7.75
CA SER A 485 0.88 -1.50 -8.28
C SER A 485 1.76 -1.59 -9.53
N ALA A 486 1.63 -0.64 -10.46
CA ALA A 486 2.46 -0.59 -11.66
C ALA A 486 3.95 -0.42 -11.32
N ILE A 487 4.29 0.58 -10.49
CA ILE A 487 5.67 0.89 -10.12
C ILE A 487 6.28 -0.28 -9.31
N VAL A 488 5.58 -0.78 -8.29
CA VAL A 488 6.14 -1.82 -7.42
C VAL A 488 6.31 -3.15 -8.15
N SER A 489 5.40 -3.53 -9.05
CA SER A 489 5.51 -4.78 -9.80
C SER A 489 6.58 -4.70 -10.88
N TYR A 490 6.67 -3.59 -11.64
CA TYR A 490 7.72 -3.41 -12.63
C TYR A 490 9.12 -3.35 -11.98
N PHE A 491 9.25 -2.67 -10.83
CA PHE A 491 10.49 -2.65 -10.05
C PHE A 491 10.86 -4.06 -9.57
N THR A 492 9.91 -4.81 -8.99
CA THR A 492 10.16 -6.17 -8.49
C THR A 492 10.51 -7.14 -9.62
N SER A 493 9.82 -7.07 -10.75
CA SER A 493 10.14 -7.87 -11.93
C SER A 493 11.53 -7.55 -12.47
N THR A 494 11.90 -6.28 -12.53
CA THR A 494 13.27 -5.86 -12.92
C THR A 494 14.31 -6.38 -11.94
N TYR A 495 14.02 -6.36 -10.63
CA TYR A 495 14.91 -6.86 -9.58
C TYR A 495 15.21 -8.36 -9.74
N VAL A 496 14.19 -9.16 -10.07
CA VAL A 496 14.36 -10.60 -10.34
C VAL A 496 15.08 -10.84 -11.65
N MET A 497 14.72 -10.15 -12.73
CA MET A 497 15.36 -10.30 -14.05
C MET A 497 16.85 -9.98 -13.99
N ARG A 498 17.21 -8.82 -13.42
CA ARG A 498 18.60 -8.33 -13.34
C ARG A 498 19.39 -8.95 -12.18
N TRP A 499 18.81 -9.86 -11.39
CA TRP A 499 19.49 -10.47 -10.23
C TRP A 499 20.86 -11.05 -10.61
N LYS A 500 20.94 -11.80 -11.72
CA LYS A 500 22.18 -12.46 -12.16
C LYS A 500 23.26 -11.50 -12.65
N ASP A 501 22.91 -10.29 -13.07
CA ASP A 501 23.87 -9.27 -13.51
C ASP A 501 24.73 -8.77 -12.33
N PHE A 502 24.16 -8.72 -11.12
CA PHE A 502 24.82 -8.26 -9.89
C PHE A 502 25.24 -9.40 -8.96
N PHE A 503 24.53 -10.53 -9.01
CA PHE A 503 24.73 -11.71 -8.17
C PHE A 503 24.99 -12.98 -9.01
N ALA A 504 25.93 -12.91 -9.97
CA ALA A 504 26.23 -14.01 -10.89
C ALA A 504 26.37 -15.39 -10.19
N GLN A 505 27.12 -15.44 -9.08
CA GLN A 505 27.40 -16.66 -8.31
C GLN A 505 26.32 -17.04 -7.27
N SER A 506 25.28 -16.22 -7.07
CA SER A 506 24.22 -16.49 -6.08
C SER A 506 22.86 -16.69 -6.77
N GLU A 507 22.09 -17.66 -6.31
CA GLU A 507 20.71 -17.84 -6.78
C GLU A 507 19.73 -17.05 -5.92
N LEU A 508 18.62 -16.61 -6.52
CA LEU A 508 17.51 -16.00 -5.82
C LEU A 508 16.70 -17.11 -5.15
N LYS A 509 17.06 -17.42 -3.90
CA LYS A 509 16.57 -18.56 -3.12
C LYS A 509 15.04 -18.53 -2.95
N TYR A 510 14.45 -17.34 -2.79
CA TYR A 510 13.00 -17.15 -2.72
C TYR A 510 12.56 -15.80 -3.34
N PRO A 511 11.28 -15.64 -3.75
CA PRO A 511 10.78 -14.42 -4.37
C PRO A 511 10.94 -13.18 -3.48
N SER A 512 11.47 -12.09 -4.05
CA SER A 512 11.47 -10.78 -3.40
C SER A 512 10.08 -10.14 -3.45
N SER A 513 9.70 -9.42 -2.40
CA SER A 513 8.49 -8.58 -2.42
C SER A 513 8.77 -7.22 -1.81
N PHE A 514 7.98 -6.24 -2.24
CA PHE A 514 8.08 -4.85 -1.84
C PHE A 514 6.68 -4.33 -1.49
N ASP A 515 6.57 -3.55 -0.42
CA ASP A 515 5.38 -2.74 -0.19
C ASP A 515 5.55 -1.36 -0.80
N GLY A 516 4.46 -0.63 -0.98
CA GLY A 516 4.48 0.69 -1.60
C GLY A 516 3.29 1.55 -1.17
N ARG A 517 3.52 2.86 -1.11
CA ARG A 517 2.50 3.89 -0.81
C ARG A 517 2.66 5.09 -1.73
N ALA A 518 1.57 5.82 -1.97
CA ALA A 518 1.58 7.10 -2.67
C ALA A 518 1.21 8.22 -1.68
N VAL A 519 1.95 9.34 -1.73
CA VAL A 519 1.78 10.50 -0.85
C VAL A 519 1.71 11.76 -1.71
N CYS A 520 0.79 12.67 -1.42
CA CYS A 520 0.67 13.95 -2.14
C CYS A 520 1.39 15.07 -1.37
N TYR A 521 2.22 15.84 -2.06
CA TYR A 521 2.89 17.02 -1.50
C TYR A 521 2.57 18.27 -2.33
N PRO A 522 2.11 19.37 -1.70
CA PRO A 522 1.50 20.48 -2.45
C PRO A 522 2.48 21.53 -2.98
N SER A 523 3.76 21.49 -2.58
CA SER A 523 4.78 22.43 -3.08
C SER A 523 6.13 21.76 -3.29
N THR A 524 6.96 22.39 -4.12
CA THR A 524 8.35 22.00 -4.38
C THR A 524 9.20 22.02 -3.11
N ASP A 525 9.00 23.00 -2.22
CA ASP A 525 9.71 23.07 -0.94
C ASP A 525 9.45 21.85 -0.06
N ILE A 526 8.19 21.41 0.04
CA ILE A 526 7.82 20.25 0.87
C ILE A 526 8.36 18.94 0.26
N ILE A 527 8.46 18.85 -1.08
CA ILE A 527 9.16 17.73 -1.74
C ILE A 527 10.66 17.75 -1.44
N ARG A 528 11.30 18.91 -1.45
CA ARG A 528 12.72 19.05 -1.09
C ARG A 528 12.96 18.71 0.38
N ASP A 529 12.04 19.08 1.26
CA ASP A 529 12.07 18.65 2.67
C ASP A 529 11.85 17.15 2.82
N TYR A 530 10.98 16.53 2.01
CA TYR A 530 10.79 15.08 1.99
C TYR A 530 12.08 14.35 1.55
N LEU A 531 12.71 14.80 0.46
CA LEU A 531 13.96 14.23 -0.02
C LEU A 531 15.10 14.43 0.99
N SER A 532 15.16 15.61 1.61
CA SER A 532 16.08 15.90 2.71
C SER A 532 15.84 14.98 3.92
N TRP A 533 14.59 14.69 4.26
CA TRP A 533 14.25 13.73 5.32
C TRP A 533 14.77 12.33 5.01
N ARG A 534 14.65 11.85 3.76
CA ARG A 534 15.18 10.56 3.32
C ARG A 534 16.72 10.52 3.33
N GLN A 535 17.40 11.61 2.95
CA GLN A 535 18.86 11.66 2.99
C GLN A 535 19.45 11.83 4.40
N VAL A 536 18.78 12.59 5.29
CA VAL A 536 19.16 12.63 6.71
C VAL A 536 18.97 11.26 7.39
N ASP A 537 17.89 10.54 7.07
CA ASP A 537 17.65 9.17 7.55
C ASP A 537 18.73 8.20 7.01
N CYS A 538 19.16 8.37 5.75
CA CYS A 538 20.31 7.65 5.19
C CYS A 538 21.59 7.86 6.01
N HIS A 539 21.95 9.11 6.32
CA HIS A 539 23.11 9.42 7.15
C HIS A 539 23.03 8.77 8.53
N ILE A 540 21.93 8.95 9.26
CA ILE A 540 21.75 8.41 10.61
C ILE A 540 21.83 6.89 10.60
N ASN A 541 21.12 6.23 9.67
CA ASN A 541 21.12 4.77 9.56
C ASN A 541 22.48 4.22 9.12
N ASN A 542 23.20 4.90 8.22
CA ASN A 542 24.54 4.45 7.80
C ASN A 542 25.57 4.59 8.94
N GLN A 543 25.53 5.68 9.71
CA GLN A 543 26.35 5.85 10.91
C GLN A 543 26.06 4.77 11.96
N TYR A 544 24.78 4.54 12.28
CA TYR A 544 24.37 3.49 13.22
C TYR A 544 24.83 2.11 12.76
N ASN A 545 24.56 1.74 11.50
CA ASN A 545 24.92 0.43 10.96
C ASN A 545 26.44 0.21 10.88
N SER A 546 27.22 1.25 10.54
CA SER A 546 28.68 1.18 10.54
C SER A 546 29.22 0.86 11.94
N CYS A 547 28.76 1.57 12.96
CA CYS A 547 29.11 1.30 14.36
C CYS A 547 28.63 -0.09 14.82
N PHE A 548 27.41 -0.47 14.47
CA PHE A 548 26.81 -1.76 14.85
C PHE A 548 27.61 -2.93 14.28
N TRP A 549 27.87 -2.94 12.98
CA TRP A 549 28.59 -4.04 12.34
C TRP A 549 30.08 -4.06 12.69
N LYS A 550 30.71 -2.90 12.99
CA LYS A 550 32.06 -2.85 13.56
C LYS A 550 32.12 -3.48 14.96
N LEU A 551 31.12 -3.25 15.80
CA LEU A 551 31.00 -3.90 17.12
C LEU A 551 30.75 -5.42 17.02
N VAL A 552 29.92 -5.85 16.05
CA VAL A 552 29.71 -7.28 15.79
C VAL A 552 30.98 -7.95 15.27
N ALA A 553 31.70 -7.30 14.35
CA ALA A 553 32.99 -7.76 13.84
C ALA A 553 34.09 -7.78 14.93
N SER A 554 33.98 -6.96 15.98
CA SER A 554 34.85 -7.03 17.16
C SER A 554 34.45 -8.12 18.17
N GLY A 555 33.63 -9.10 17.76
CA GLY A 555 33.24 -10.25 18.57
C GLY A 555 32.03 -10.04 19.50
N LYS A 556 31.36 -8.89 19.48
CA LYS A 556 30.13 -8.71 20.27
C LYS A 556 28.94 -9.38 19.60
N SER A 557 28.00 -9.91 20.39
CA SER A 557 26.70 -10.32 19.87
C SER A 557 25.90 -9.13 19.33
N LYS A 558 24.97 -9.38 18.40
CA LYS A 558 24.02 -8.37 17.88
C LYS A 558 23.30 -7.61 19.03
N ARG A 559 22.96 -8.31 20.11
CA ARG A 559 22.28 -7.73 21.30
C ARG A 559 23.19 -6.78 22.09
N GLU A 560 24.45 -7.15 22.29
CA GLU A 560 25.44 -6.29 22.97
C GLU A 560 25.81 -5.07 22.13
N ALA A 561 25.94 -5.23 20.81
CA ALA A 561 26.13 -4.12 19.88
C ALA A 561 24.95 -3.14 19.95
N GLN A 562 23.71 -3.63 19.85
CA GLN A 562 22.50 -2.79 19.98
C GLN A 562 22.43 -2.06 21.33
N ASN A 563 22.68 -2.77 22.44
CA ASN A 563 22.70 -2.16 23.78
C ASN A 563 23.80 -1.09 23.91
N SER A 564 24.97 -1.30 23.31
CA SER A 564 26.09 -0.36 23.33
C SER A 564 25.85 0.91 22.49
N LEU A 565 24.86 0.91 21.60
CA LEU A 565 24.49 2.07 20.77
C LEU A 565 23.22 2.78 21.26
N LYS A 566 22.45 2.15 22.15
CA LYS A 566 21.18 2.69 22.64
C LYS A 566 21.40 3.98 23.44
N GLY A 567 20.92 5.10 22.92
CA GLY A 567 21.11 6.43 23.53
C GLY A 567 22.53 6.99 23.42
N ALA A 568 23.41 6.36 22.65
CA ALA A 568 24.77 6.84 22.41
C ALA A 568 24.79 7.95 21.35
N GLN A 569 25.66 8.95 21.54
CA GLN A 569 25.97 9.92 20.50
C GLN A 569 26.77 9.22 19.38
N LEU A 570 26.18 9.02 18.21
CA LEU A 570 26.78 8.22 17.13
C LEU A 570 28.15 8.75 16.69
N GLN A 571 28.32 10.07 16.59
CA GLN A 571 29.60 10.69 16.23
C GLN A 571 30.75 10.29 17.16
N LYS A 572 30.53 10.36 18.48
CA LYS A 572 31.51 9.89 19.47
C LYS A 572 31.80 8.39 19.30
N LYS A 573 30.80 7.60 18.94
CA LYS A 573 30.97 6.16 18.71
C LYS A 573 31.79 5.84 17.45
N ILE A 574 31.64 6.62 16.39
CA ILE A 574 32.44 6.54 15.15
C ILE A 574 33.93 6.75 15.48
N GLU A 575 34.22 7.77 16.30
CA GLU A 575 35.57 8.09 16.80
C GLU A 575 36.12 6.97 17.71
N GLU A 576 35.36 6.54 18.72
CA GLU A 576 35.72 5.42 19.63
C GLU A 576 36.00 4.10 18.90
N LEU A 577 35.37 3.87 17.73
CA LEU A 577 35.52 2.66 16.92
C LEU A 577 36.52 2.81 15.76
N ALA A 578 37.20 3.97 15.67
CA ALA A 578 38.13 4.33 14.60
C ALA A 578 37.54 4.10 13.19
N ILE A 579 36.28 4.48 12.99
CA ILE A 579 35.59 4.39 11.70
C ILE A 579 35.84 5.69 10.94
N ASP A 580 36.61 5.63 9.85
CA ASP A 580 36.77 6.77 8.94
C ASP A 580 35.52 6.91 8.05
N TYR A 581 34.48 7.53 8.62
CA TYR A 581 33.19 7.70 7.95
C TYR A 581 33.32 8.45 6.62
N ASN A 582 34.22 9.43 6.54
CA ASN A 582 34.41 10.26 5.34
C ASN A 582 35.08 9.52 4.19
N LYS A 583 35.79 8.41 4.46
CA LYS A 583 36.32 7.50 3.43
C LYS A 583 35.34 6.41 2.99
N LEU A 584 34.16 6.29 3.60
CA LEU A 584 33.13 5.37 3.11
C LEU A 584 32.64 5.79 1.71
N PRO A 585 32.30 4.83 0.83
CA PRO A 585 31.71 5.10 -0.48
C PRO A 585 30.57 6.11 -0.41
N ILE A 586 30.53 7.04 -1.36
CA ILE A 586 29.59 8.16 -1.30
C ILE A 586 28.14 7.66 -1.35
N MET A 587 27.86 6.62 -2.14
CA MET A 587 26.55 5.92 -2.18
C MET A 587 26.06 5.46 -0.79
N TYR A 588 26.95 5.03 0.11
CA TYR A 588 26.53 4.60 1.45
C TYR A 588 26.16 5.77 2.36
N ARG A 589 26.78 6.93 2.12
CA ARG A 589 26.54 8.15 2.89
C ARG A 589 25.32 8.90 2.35
N GLN A 590 25.31 9.19 1.05
CA GLN A 590 24.36 10.06 0.37
C GLN A 590 23.16 9.33 -0.25
N GLY A 591 23.16 8.00 -0.31
CA GLY A 591 22.17 7.25 -1.09
C GLY A 591 22.42 7.40 -2.60
N SER A 592 21.36 7.18 -3.37
CA SER A 592 21.38 7.28 -4.84
C SER A 592 20.29 8.23 -5.32
N SER A 593 20.69 9.32 -5.97
CA SER A 593 19.81 10.22 -6.71
C SER A 593 19.78 9.79 -8.17
N ILE A 594 18.59 9.68 -8.77
CA ILE A 594 18.42 9.27 -10.16
C ILE A 594 17.47 10.24 -10.85
N TYR A 595 17.91 10.82 -11.96
CA TYR A 595 17.18 11.85 -12.69
C TYR A 595 17.58 11.86 -14.16
N ARG A 596 16.90 12.68 -14.97
CA ARG A 596 17.20 12.86 -16.39
C ARG A 596 17.95 14.17 -16.60
N GLU A 597 19.08 14.11 -17.29
CA GLU A 597 19.73 15.29 -17.84
C GLU A 597 19.06 15.63 -19.19
N LYS A 598 18.54 16.86 -19.33
CA LYS A 598 18.06 17.36 -20.62
C LYS A 598 19.28 17.55 -21.52
N VAL A 599 19.45 16.66 -22.48
CA VAL A 599 20.43 16.84 -23.56
C VAL A 599 19.88 17.91 -24.50
N ASP A 600 20.62 18.99 -24.71
CA ASP A 600 20.26 19.99 -25.73
C ASP A 600 20.12 19.29 -27.08
N ASN A 601 19.00 19.56 -27.78
CA ASN A 601 18.63 18.87 -29.03
C ASN A 601 19.67 19.10 -30.15
N VAL A 602 20.70 18.25 -30.19
CA VAL A 602 21.53 18.08 -31.38
C VAL A 602 20.68 17.33 -32.41
N LEU A 603 20.18 18.07 -33.40
CA LEU A 603 19.44 17.52 -34.54
C LEU A 603 20.33 16.59 -35.37
N MET A 604 20.40 15.33 -34.96
CA MET A 604 20.98 14.25 -35.76
C MET A 604 19.96 13.85 -36.83
N HIS A 605 19.99 14.55 -37.97
CA HIS A 605 19.36 14.06 -39.18
C HIS A 605 20.06 12.77 -39.61
N GLN A 606 19.40 11.62 -39.37
CA GLN A 606 19.70 10.39 -40.07
C GLN A 606 18.60 10.14 -41.10
N GLU A 607 19.00 9.94 -42.36
CA GLU A 607 18.12 9.51 -43.44
C GLU A 607 17.80 8.03 -43.26
N ASN A 608 16.81 7.71 -42.41
CA ASN A 608 15.98 6.50 -42.46
C ASN A 608 14.81 6.63 -41.46
N GLU A 609 13.64 6.12 -41.82
CA GLU A 609 12.35 6.42 -41.17
C GLU A 609 12.07 5.65 -39.85
N GLU A 610 12.95 5.77 -38.85
CA GLU A 610 12.60 5.46 -37.45
C GLU A 610 13.00 6.61 -36.51
N SER A 611 12.02 7.42 -36.12
CA SER A 611 12.21 8.51 -35.16
C SER A 611 12.50 7.95 -33.77
N THR A 612 13.77 7.75 -33.45
CA THR A 612 14.21 7.42 -32.09
C THR A 612 14.09 8.68 -31.23
N GLU A 613 12.99 8.82 -30.51
CA GLU A 613 12.76 9.93 -29.59
C GLU A 613 13.87 9.95 -28.52
N CYS A 614 14.75 10.96 -28.59
CA CYS A 614 15.95 11.04 -27.75
C CYS A 614 15.61 11.56 -26.35
N TYR A 615 14.99 10.71 -25.53
CA TYR A 615 14.72 11.03 -24.14
C TYR A 615 16.03 11.15 -23.34
N GLY A 616 16.23 12.31 -22.71
CA GLY A 616 17.47 12.69 -22.02
C GLY A 616 18.00 11.60 -21.09
N LYS A 617 19.33 11.41 -21.12
CA LYS A 617 20.05 10.33 -20.44
C LYS A 617 19.68 10.26 -18.96
N VAL A 618 19.34 9.07 -18.48
CA VAL A 618 19.14 8.81 -17.05
C VAL A 618 20.52 8.75 -16.38
N ILE A 619 20.71 9.56 -15.34
CA ILE A 619 21.94 9.64 -14.54
C ILE A 619 21.68 9.05 -13.16
N VAL A 620 22.68 8.35 -12.62
CA VAL A 620 22.72 7.90 -11.22
C VAL A 620 23.88 8.60 -10.53
N GLU A 621 23.59 9.34 -9.47
CA GLU A 621 24.56 10.12 -8.71
C GLU A 621 24.44 9.89 -7.20
N HIS A 622 25.51 10.23 -6.49
CA HIS A 622 25.61 10.11 -5.03
C HIS A 622 26.01 11.48 -4.47
N ILE A 623 25.05 12.40 -4.38
CA ILE A 623 25.28 13.82 -4.09
C ILE A 623 24.37 14.29 -2.94
N ASP A 624 24.78 15.36 -2.26
CA ASP A 624 23.94 16.05 -1.28
C ASP A 624 22.77 16.74 -1.99
N ILE A 625 21.54 16.32 -1.66
CA ILE A 625 20.28 16.90 -2.13
C ILE A 625 19.55 17.67 -1.00
N ILE A 626 20.17 17.78 0.18
CA ILE A 626 19.70 18.61 1.29
C ILE A 626 20.04 20.09 1.05
N GLY A 627 21.25 20.38 0.57
CA GLY A 627 21.71 21.71 0.22
C GLY A 627 21.05 22.27 -1.05
N PRO A 628 21.22 23.59 -1.31
CA PRO A 628 20.63 24.22 -2.50
C PRO A 628 21.39 23.89 -3.79
N THR A 629 22.68 23.54 -3.73
CA THR A 629 23.59 23.43 -4.88
C THR A 629 23.03 22.52 -5.98
N PHE A 630 22.71 21.27 -5.66
CA PHE A 630 22.12 20.31 -6.61
C PHE A 630 20.86 20.86 -7.30
N TRP A 631 19.95 21.47 -6.54
CA TRP A 631 18.70 22.01 -7.09
C TRP A 631 18.91 23.26 -7.96
N LEU A 632 19.97 24.03 -7.73
CA LEU A 632 20.37 25.18 -8.55
C LEU A 632 21.10 24.76 -9.84
N GLU A 633 21.82 23.64 -9.80
CA GLU A 633 22.50 23.05 -10.96
C GLU A 633 21.49 22.30 -11.86
N HIS A 634 20.40 21.78 -11.29
CA HIS A 634 19.36 21.02 -12.01
C HIS A 634 17.93 21.56 -11.79
N PRO A 635 17.63 22.84 -12.12
CA PRO A 635 16.32 23.45 -11.85
C PRO A 635 15.16 22.72 -12.56
N ASN A 636 15.42 22.19 -13.76
CA ASN A 636 14.47 21.46 -14.59
C ASN A 636 13.85 20.20 -13.93
N ILE A 637 14.37 19.71 -12.80
CA ILE A 637 13.84 18.53 -12.12
C ILE A 637 12.50 18.85 -11.40
N LEU A 638 12.38 20.04 -10.80
CA LEU A 638 11.22 20.41 -9.98
C LEU A 638 10.53 21.74 -10.38
N ASP A 639 11.09 22.51 -11.32
CA ASP A 639 10.57 23.83 -11.73
C ASP A 639 9.71 23.80 -13.03
N GLU A 640 9.11 22.66 -13.37
CA GLU A 640 8.05 22.53 -14.40
C GLU A 640 6.65 22.71 -13.79
#